data_AF-A0A7D9IH95-F1
#
_entry.id   AF-A0A7D9IH95-F1
#
_cell.length_a   1.000
_cell.length_b   1.000
_cell.length_c   1.000
_cell.angle_alpha   90.00
_cell.angle_beta   90.00
_cell.angle_gamma   90.00
#
_symmetry.space_group_name_H-M   'P 1'
#
loop_
_entity.id
_entity.type
_entity.pdbx_description
1 polymer ?
#
loop_
_entity_poly.entity_id
_entity_poly.type
_entity_poly.pdbx_seq_one_letter_code
_entity_poly.pdbx_strand_id
1 'polypeptide(L)'
;MCGSFLHPLTCGFARGVAWQVSAQVDADENLKCEENETRKNYRVRLLRERYDRFTVIFQCYKENFTVDFKRFQSIFPPLREKFSRWNHRKIAERNQYTTMFNIEAWNKLSPAMQAKHTFQNCKQCQLKYNHIQVLFPTKCKRFTGLMKENNPKVANKAIKVQLPSQPGSTTLREAGETAKSLYDQLNPMFEKITGHSLVKALTKVKDLNIEEKKSKAEKKRTVRNNYRKFKEAVETEWENTSFIRCFGNRQSLSGRQRERLAMAFESKEEATERSGEITVPCPETNKSVQDKLKQKVLSGDINVGELIVPRKYEKLVLNDDGSVNRSEFYVEGRKCPLIEIRKRKLSELERFMRLNAEKDVASMSEEECSKRLTMLNEAKDGECETEMKGRLQEMERTRHLMVWHDLSTVANHSHLVFMATCLYDPATFYTSSEYEAMTGRKVNIQSLVESPSLYIVARSSSSDADQLCYVDTRLECLEELSSEVIATASGEPLIDKMRFFHGDSPSRQYEAGQQKGGNYYCALCGASAHRVYELDYVFRCPHMSLGDRQQLVLKGPCGKVNSLAKSNKPFHGLTKPNLVKELNARSIFDGDKKKELEDLLKEELHGVQRVPALLFTRPDKTLESINCASYEILGFEPLHDIGKHIENLLTELPDHLPTNEASKLKAVLELSIGGKETKRTIDYRCALIMVSNQIRGIVNPMVQLLLDTLVEIQEIAYSSEAQRTPRSVLRLHNLTWYHGMLCRSVIGFSLKQLTTRKFYGNYFHNITAHAPIQNRLISGISTNTEEQERVFNSINSITRTTSSYHPHHIIGNVFIRLQAEKDLKSLQPSISDTQEAHVTKLASSLPTFENTVIPKQMLTRNPRFWQAHLERICDFLLAGDGIWWRTCTNGDIEFFDAKGNPDAVPQGPTLHHFRSSNFKAEENYLKTCWQMCLERKIPMPIKVLQIENAEGNMVLKEAEIANDLEGVGLEGHSRTKSYSLTERDSGQYLAINQLKQR
;
A
#
# COMPACT_ATOMS: atom_id res chain seq x y z
N MET A 1 4.04 43.97 14.05
CA MET A 1 2.89 43.52 13.22
C MET A 1 1.53 43.98 13.78
N CYS A 2 1.47 45.01 14.64
CA CYS A 2 0.19 45.58 15.08
C CYS A 2 -0.46 46.40 13.96
N GLY A 3 -1.69 46.02 13.59
CA GLY A 3 -2.55 46.79 12.69
C GLY A 3 -2.56 46.43 11.22
N SER A 4 -2.35 45.14 10.92
CA SER A 4 -2.71 44.54 9.63
C SER A 4 -4.10 43.92 9.69
N PHE A 5 -4.82 43.89 8.58
CA PHE A 5 -6.03 43.07 8.45
C PHE A 5 -5.77 41.59 8.72
N LEU A 6 -4.55 41.09 8.48
CA LEU A 6 -4.21 39.68 8.68
C LEU A 6 -3.88 39.31 10.13
N HIS A 7 -3.82 40.29 11.04
CA HIS A 7 -3.50 40.05 12.45
C HIS A 7 -4.70 39.41 13.17
N PRO A 8 -4.55 38.31 13.92
CA PRO A 8 -5.68 37.57 14.53
C PRO A 8 -6.62 38.41 15.39
N LEU A 9 -6.08 39.42 16.07
CA LEU A 9 -6.85 40.30 16.97
C LEU A 9 -7.53 41.49 16.25
N THR A 10 -7.41 41.58 14.94
CA THR A 10 -8.16 42.55 14.14
C THR A 10 -9.65 42.20 14.14
N CYS A 11 -10.51 43.22 14.24
CA CYS A 11 -11.95 43.02 14.23
C CYS A 11 -12.42 42.22 13.00
N GLY A 12 -13.30 41.24 13.22
CA GLY A 12 -13.84 40.39 12.17
C GLY A 12 -14.71 41.18 11.21
N PHE A 13 -15.54 42.09 11.74
CA PHE A 13 -16.31 43.04 10.94
C PHE A 13 -15.42 43.93 10.09
N ALA A 14 -14.25 44.38 10.59
CA ALA A 14 -13.33 45.15 9.74
C ALA A 14 -12.84 44.34 8.53
N ARG A 15 -12.48 43.06 8.71
CA ARG A 15 -12.04 42.19 7.60
C ARG A 15 -13.17 41.87 6.63
N GLY A 16 -14.33 41.48 7.17
CA GLY A 16 -15.50 41.09 6.41
C GLY A 16 -16.05 42.24 5.58
N VAL A 17 -16.22 43.41 6.20
CA VAL A 17 -16.66 44.64 5.52
C VAL A 17 -15.65 45.08 4.45
N ALA A 18 -14.34 45.08 4.75
CA ALA A 18 -13.33 45.44 3.74
C ALA A 18 -13.36 44.50 2.51
N TRP A 19 -13.61 43.21 2.72
CA TRP A 19 -13.79 42.25 1.63
C TRP A 19 -15.09 42.49 0.85
N GLN A 20 -16.22 42.69 1.53
CA GLN A 20 -17.51 42.93 0.89
C GLN A 20 -17.52 44.24 0.09
N VAL A 21 -16.95 45.31 0.63
CA VAL A 21 -16.75 46.59 -0.08
C VAL A 21 -15.87 46.38 -1.32
N SER A 22 -14.84 45.54 -1.25
CA SER A 22 -14.04 45.20 -2.44
C SER A 22 -14.89 44.59 -3.53
N ALA A 23 -15.75 43.63 -3.19
CA ALA A 23 -16.61 42.96 -4.14
C ALA A 23 -17.66 43.92 -4.74
N GLN A 24 -18.21 44.83 -3.94
CA GLN A 24 -19.13 45.88 -4.41
C GLN A 24 -18.45 46.85 -5.38
N VAL A 25 -17.23 47.29 -5.08
CA VAL A 25 -16.45 48.17 -5.98
C VAL A 25 -16.05 47.44 -7.27
N ASP A 26 -15.72 46.15 -7.19
CA ASP A 26 -15.38 45.35 -8.38
C ASP A 26 -16.61 45.10 -9.29
N ALA A 27 -17.83 45.16 -8.75
CA ALA A 27 -19.09 44.95 -9.46
C ALA A 27 -19.78 46.25 -9.94
N ASP A 28 -19.25 47.42 -9.56
CA ASP A 28 -19.83 48.71 -9.91
C ASP A 28 -19.48 49.09 -11.36
N GLU A 29 -20.46 49.01 -12.25
CA GLU A 29 -20.28 49.27 -13.68
C GLU A 29 -19.88 50.71 -14.00
N ASN A 30 -20.09 51.65 -13.06
CA ASN A 30 -19.71 53.05 -13.18
C ASN A 30 -18.21 53.29 -12.92
N LEU A 31 -17.48 52.29 -12.42
CA LEU A 31 -16.06 52.38 -12.07
C LEU A 31 -15.16 51.67 -13.10
N LYS A 32 -15.53 51.69 -14.39
CA LYS A 32 -14.70 51.14 -15.47
C LYS A 32 -13.46 52.01 -15.73
N CYS A 33 -12.42 51.41 -16.33
CA CYS A 33 -11.21 52.12 -16.75
C CYS A 33 -11.57 53.13 -17.84
N GLU A 34 -11.22 54.40 -17.64
CA GLU A 34 -11.47 55.47 -18.63
C GLU A 34 -10.47 55.38 -19.78
N GLU A 35 -10.84 55.85 -20.99
CA GLU A 35 -10.02 55.70 -22.21
C GLU A 35 -8.61 56.31 -22.09
N ASN A 36 -8.44 57.33 -21.23
CA ASN A 36 -7.16 58.03 -21.01
C ASN A 36 -6.49 57.70 -19.65
N GLU A 37 -6.98 56.70 -18.91
CA GLU A 37 -6.47 56.36 -17.59
C GLU A 37 -5.42 55.24 -17.64
N THR A 38 -4.23 55.47 -17.07
CA THR A 38 -3.23 54.40 -16.96
C THR A 38 -3.71 53.31 -15.98
N ARG A 39 -3.33 52.06 -16.24
CA ARG A 39 -3.67 50.91 -15.36
C ARG A 39 -3.22 51.11 -13.90
N LYS A 40 -2.18 51.91 -13.66
CA LYS A 40 -1.71 52.30 -12.32
C LYS A 40 -2.68 53.27 -11.65
N ASN A 41 -3.11 54.31 -12.35
CA ASN A 41 -4.07 55.29 -11.86
C ASN A 41 -5.44 54.63 -11.58
N TYR A 42 -5.89 53.77 -12.49
CA TYR A 42 -7.11 52.98 -12.30
C TYR A 42 -7.10 52.14 -11.02
N ARG A 43 -5.99 51.44 -10.75
CA ARG A 43 -5.84 50.66 -9.50
C ARG A 43 -5.83 51.53 -8.24
N VAL A 44 -5.26 52.73 -8.31
CA VAL A 44 -5.25 53.68 -7.19
C VAL A 44 -6.65 54.26 -6.96
N ARG A 45 -7.39 54.59 -8.03
CA ARG A 45 -8.78 55.04 -7.98
C ARG A 45 -9.70 54.00 -7.36
N LEU A 46 -9.64 52.74 -7.80
CA LEU A 46 -10.40 51.64 -7.19
C LEU A 46 -10.04 51.42 -5.71
N LEU A 47 -8.77 51.58 -5.35
CA LEU A 47 -8.34 51.43 -3.96
C LEU A 47 -8.81 52.60 -3.08
N ARG A 48 -8.85 53.82 -3.63
CA ARG A 48 -9.42 55.01 -2.98
C ARG A 48 -10.91 54.82 -2.74
N GLU A 49 -11.64 54.37 -3.74
CA GLU A 49 -13.08 54.09 -3.61
C GLU A 49 -13.37 53.03 -2.54
N ARG A 50 -12.58 51.94 -2.50
CA ARG A 50 -12.70 50.91 -1.45
C ARG A 50 -12.44 51.47 -0.05
N TYR A 51 -11.49 52.39 0.07
CA TYR A 51 -11.19 53.05 1.33
C TYR A 51 -12.34 53.97 1.75
N ASP A 52 -12.84 54.79 0.84
CA ASP A 52 -13.91 55.75 1.13
C ASP A 52 -15.18 55.00 1.59
N ARG A 53 -15.62 53.99 0.83
CA ARG A 53 -16.75 53.12 1.21
C ARG A 53 -16.53 52.38 2.54
N PHE A 54 -15.31 51.90 2.80
CA PHE A 54 -14.97 51.27 4.08
C PHE A 54 -15.07 52.27 5.24
N THR A 55 -14.58 53.50 5.08
CA THR A 55 -14.61 54.51 6.15
C THR A 55 -16.01 55.03 6.44
N VAL A 56 -16.89 55.13 5.44
CA VAL A 56 -18.29 55.54 5.61
C VAL A 56 -19.04 54.57 6.53
N ILE A 57 -18.82 53.26 6.38
CA ILE A 57 -19.50 52.23 7.19
C ILE A 57 -19.14 52.34 8.68
N PHE A 58 -17.94 52.81 9.00
CA PHE A 58 -17.46 52.99 10.37
C PHE A 58 -17.41 54.46 10.82
N GLN A 59 -18.06 55.38 10.10
CA GLN A 59 -17.95 56.82 10.33
C GLN A 59 -18.39 57.24 11.73
N CYS A 60 -19.47 56.65 12.26
CA CYS A 60 -19.96 56.87 13.62
C CYS A 60 -19.03 56.31 14.72
N TYR A 61 -18.00 55.53 14.34
CA TYR A 61 -17.04 54.88 15.24
C TYR A 61 -15.60 55.14 14.79
N LYS A 62 -15.36 56.32 14.20
CA LYS A 62 -14.08 56.70 13.59
C LYS A 62 -12.90 56.52 14.54
N GLU A 63 -13.05 56.85 15.82
CA GLU A 63 -12.02 56.68 16.86
C GLU A 63 -11.61 55.20 17.07
N ASN A 64 -12.58 54.28 16.94
CA ASN A 64 -12.35 52.85 17.12
C ASN A 64 -11.83 52.16 15.85
N PHE A 65 -12.10 52.72 14.67
CA PHE A 65 -11.74 52.15 13.37
C PHE A 65 -10.81 53.03 12.53
N THR A 66 -10.01 53.88 13.17
CA THR A 66 -9.10 54.79 12.46
C THR A 66 -8.04 54.01 11.68
N VAL A 67 -8.13 54.06 10.36
CA VAL A 67 -7.12 53.60 9.40
C VAL A 67 -7.00 54.71 8.38
N ASP A 68 -5.82 55.32 8.22
CA ASP A 68 -5.60 56.30 7.15
C ASP A 68 -5.45 55.61 5.78
N PHE A 69 -5.61 56.36 4.69
CA PHE A 69 -5.54 55.80 3.34
C PHE A 69 -4.20 55.15 3.01
N LYS A 70 -3.08 55.75 3.43
CA LYS A 70 -1.73 55.24 3.16
C LYS A 70 -1.53 53.89 3.85
N ARG A 71 -2.06 53.75 5.07
CA ARG A 71 -2.09 52.49 5.81
C ARG A 71 -3.01 51.48 5.14
N PHE A 72 -4.25 51.86 4.80
CA PHE A 72 -5.20 50.99 4.11
C PHE A 72 -4.61 50.42 2.80
N GLN A 73 -3.94 51.27 2.02
CA GLN A 73 -3.24 50.89 0.80
C GLN A 73 -2.21 49.78 1.01
N SER A 74 -1.50 49.79 2.14
CA SER A 74 -0.51 48.76 2.46
C SER A 74 -1.13 47.46 3.00
N ILE A 75 -2.21 47.54 3.78
CA ILE A 75 -2.75 46.39 4.52
C ILE A 75 -3.89 45.66 3.80
N PHE A 76 -4.55 46.30 2.84
CA PHE A 76 -5.69 45.74 2.13
C PHE A 76 -5.31 44.71 1.04
N PRO A 77 -4.31 44.92 0.17
CA PRO A 77 -3.97 43.93 -0.87
C PRO A 77 -3.70 42.51 -0.34
N PRO A 78 -2.96 42.33 0.78
CA PRO A 78 -2.76 41.02 1.39
C PRO A 78 -4.06 40.38 1.92
N LEU A 79 -5.02 41.18 2.38
CA LEU A 79 -6.34 40.69 2.81
C LEU A 79 -7.13 40.14 1.63
N ARG A 80 -7.16 40.89 0.51
CA ARG A 80 -7.88 40.50 -0.71
C ARG A 80 -7.33 39.19 -1.26
N GLU A 81 -6.00 39.08 -1.38
CA GLU A 81 -5.34 37.83 -1.83
C GLU A 81 -5.69 36.64 -0.93
N LYS A 82 -5.80 36.87 0.39
CA LYS A 82 -6.15 35.84 1.37
C LYS A 82 -7.57 35.31 1.22
N PHE A 83 -8.54 36.19 0.98
CA PHE A 83 -9.92 35.75 0.71
C PHE A 83 -10.05 35.07 -0.66
N SER A 84 -9.32 35.54 -1.68
CA SER A 84 -9.30 34.91 -3.01
C SER A 84 -8.65 33.53 -3.02
N ARG A 85 -7.64 33.28 -2.19
CA ARG A 85 -6.92 32.00 -2.10
C ARG A 85 -7.36 31.14 -0.90
N TRP A 86 -8.59 31.32 -0.42
CA TRP A 86 -9.14 30.44 0.60
C TRP A 86 -9.21 29.01 0.07
N ASN A 87 -8.81 28.01 0.88
CA ASN A 87 -8.75 26.62 0.44
C ASN A 87 -10.13 26.15 -0.06
N HIS A 88 -10.22 25.71 -1.32
CA HIS A 88 -11.46 25.23 -1.95
C HIS A 88 -12.11 24.07 -1.18
N ARG A 89 -11.32 23.21 -0.52
CA ARG A 89 -11.83 22.11 0.33
C ARG A 89 -12.48 22.60 1.65
N LYS A 90 -12.35 23.89 1.98
CA LYS A 90 -12.86 24.54 3.21
C LYS A 90 -13.77 25.73 2.89
N ILE A 91 -14.47 25.68 1.76
CA ILE A 91 -15.33 26.78 1.32
C ILE A 91 -16.50 27.05 2.28
N ALA A 92 -16.98 26.03 2.99
CA ALA A 92 -17.98 26.18 4.05
C ALA A 92 -17.50 27.10 5.20
N GLU A 93 -16.22 27.00 5.60
CA GLU A 93 -15.62 27.87 6.63
C GLU A 93 -15.56 29.34 6.16
N ARG A 94 -15.28 29.55 4.86
CA ARG A 94 -15.29 30.89 4.25
C ARG A 94 -16.70 31.47 4.28
N ASN A 95 -17.70 30.71 3.85
CA ASN A 95 -19.10 31.15 3.82
C ASN A 95 -19.56 31.51 5.24
N GLN A 96 -19.30 30.64 6.21
CA GLN A 96 -19.61 30.91 7.62
C GLN A 96 -18.95 32.20 8.14
N TYR A 97 -17.68 32.45 7.77
CA TYR A 97 -16.97 33.68 8.15
C TYR A 97 -17.63 34.93 7.54
N THR A 98 -17.92 34.90 6.23
CA THR A 98 -18.49 36.05 5.52
C THR A 98 -19.98 36.29 5.81
N THR A 99 -20.72 35.26 6.23
CA THR A 99 -22.11 35.40 6.69
C THR A 99 -22.20 36.04 8.08
N MET A 100 -21.23 35.80 8.95
CA MET A 100 -21.21 36.42 10.29
C MET A 100 -20.62 37.83 10.28
N PHE A 101 -19.56 38.04 9.49
CA PHE A 101 -18.88 39.34 9.38
C PHE A 101 -19.15 39.97 8.01
N ASN A 102 -20.23 40.73 7.93
CA ASN A 102 -20.63 41.53 6.78
C ASN A 102 -21.28 42.86 7.22
N ILE A 103 -21.60 43.72 6.25
CA ILE A 103 -22.20 45.03 6.45
C ILE A 103 -23.58 44.91 7.11
N GLU A 104 -24.40 43.96 6.67
CA GLU A 104 -25.76 43.76 7.19
C GLU A 104 -25.73 43.32 8.66
N ALA A 105 -24.84 42.41 9.01
CA ALA A 105 -24.64 41.93 10.37
C ALA A 105 -24.05 43.02 11.28
N TRP A 106 -23.17 43.87 10.74
CA TRP A 106 -22.68 45.05 11.47
C TRP A 106 -23.81 46.02 11.79
N ASN A 107 -24.67 46.34 10.82
CA ASN A 107 -25.80 47.26 11.00
C ASN A 107 -26.91 46.71 11.90
N LYS A 108 -27.02 45.39 12.04
CA LYS A 108 -27.94 44.73 12.99
C LYS A 108 -27.47 44.80 14.45
N LEU A 109 -26.20 45.15 14.72
CA LEU A 109 -25.73 45.35 16.09
C LEU A 109 -26.29 46.66 16.65
N SER A 110 -26.70 46.65 17.93
CA SER A 110 -27.10 47.87 18.61
C SER A 110 -25.92 48.87 18.71
N PRO A 111 -26.16 50.19 18.79
CA PRO A 111 -25.08 51.17 18.88
C PRO A 111 -24.10 50.91 20.04
N ALA A 112 -24.62 50.48 21.19
CA ALA A 112 -23.82 50.08 22.35
C ALA A 112 -22.94 48.85 22.10
N MET A 113 -23.32 47.97 21.17
CA MET A 113 -22.53 46.80 20.76
C MET A 113 -21.49 47.16 19.71
N GLN A 114 -21.83 47.99 18.72
CA GLN A 114 -20.90 48.51 17.71
C GLN A 114 -19.74 49.27 18.37
N ALA A 115 -20.02 50.10 19.39
CA ALA A 115 -19.02 50.86 20.14
C ALA A 115 -17.98 49.98 20.88
N LYS A 116 -18.27 48.70 21.13
CA LYS A 116 -17.34 47.76 21.79
C LYS A 116 -16.32 47.14 20.83
N HIS A 117 -16.51 47.31 19.53
CA HIS A 117 -15.57 46.83 18.52
C HIS A 117 -14.52 47.90 18.21
N THR A 118 -13.26 47.47 18.07
CA THR A 118 -12.11 48.30 17.71
C THR A 118 -11.37 47.61 16.58
N PHE A 119 -10.82 48.36 15.62
CA PHE A 119 -10.13 47.80 14.47
C PHE A 119 -9.00 46.85 14.87
N GLN A 120 -8.20 47.23 15.88
CA GLN A 120 -7.14 46.41 16.48
C GLN A 120 -7.50 45.96 17.90
N ASN A 121 -6.99 44.80 18.29
CA ASN A 121 -7.18 44.22 19.63
C ASN A 121 -8.66 44.17 20.06
N CYS A 122 -9.52 43.72 19.14
CA CYS A 122 -10.96 43.72 19.33
C CYS A 122 -11.39 42.69 20.39
N LYS A 123 -11.47 43.12 21.65
CA LYS A 123 -11.93 42.30 22.79
C LYS A 123 -13.32 41.73 22.55
N GLN A 124 -14.20 42.50 21.90
CA GLN A 124 -15.56 42.06 21.62
C GLN A 124 -15.62 40.89 20.62
N CYS A 125 -14.76 40.90 19.59
CA CYS A 125 -14.62 39.76 18.69
C CYS A 125 -14.01 38.54 19.38
N GLN A 126 -13.06 38.73 20.29
CA GLN A 126 -12.49 37.64 21.08
C GLN A 126 -13.49 37.04 22.07
N LEU A 127 -14.40 37.83 22.63
CA LEU A 127 -15.38 37.35 23.61
C LEU A 127 -16.58 36.67 22.95
N LYS A 128 -17.17 37.30 21.93
CA LYS A 128 -18.43 36.80 21.33
C LYS A 128 -18.25 36.01 20.04
N TYR A 129 -17.18 36.27 19.29
CA TYR A 129 -17.03 35.74 17.94
C TYR A 129 -15.73 34.95 17.73
N ASN A 130 -15.12 34.43 18.81
CA ASN A 130 -13.84 33.72 18.73
C ASN A 130 -13.91 32.51 17.80
N HIS A 131 -14.97 31.69 17.95
CA HIS A 131 -15.20 30.49 17.15
C HIS A 131 -15.26 30.78 15.64
N ILE A 132 -15.73 31.98 15.24
CA ILE A 132 -15.73 32.42 13.84
C ILE A 132 -14.38 33.06 13.46
N GLN A 133 -13.74 33.81 14.36
CA GLN A 133 -12.42 34.39 14.14
C GLN A 133 -11.35 33.34 13.81
N VAL A 134 -11.44 32.14 14.42
CA VAL A 134 -10.55 30.99 14.17
C VAL A 134 -10.58 30.53 12.71
N LEU A 135 -11.73 30.68 12.03
CA LEU A 135 -11.92 30.21 10.66
C LEU A 135 -11.05 31.01 9.66
N PHE A 136 -10.66 32.24 10.00
CA PHE A 136 -9.85 33.06 9.10
C PHE A 136 -8.41 32.52 8.94
N PRO A 137 -7.94 32.24 7.71
CA PRO A 137 -6.68 31.55 7.47
C PRO A 137 -5.45 32.45 7.70
N THR A 138 -4.92 32.45 8.93
CA THR A 138 -3.68 33.17 9.28
C THR A 138 -2.43 32.29 9.09
N LYS A 139 -1.30 32.87 8.64
CA LYS A 139 -0.01 32.15 8.46
C LYS A 139 0.86 32.15 9.73
N CYS A 140 0.38 32.69 10.84
CA CYS A 140 1.18 32.87 12.05
C CYS A 140 1.07 31.64 12.96
N LYS A 141 2.12 30.81 12.99
CA LYS A 141 2.20 29.59 13.83
C LYS A 141 2.09 29.87 15.35
N ARG A 142 2.32 31.11 15.80
CA ARG A 142 2.11 31.54 17.20
C ARG A 142 0.64 31.47 17.65
N PHE A 143 -0.32 31.60 16.74
CA PHE A 143 -1.74 31.69 17.09
C PHE A 143 -2.57 30.47 16.68
N THR A 144 -2.00 29.54 15.90
CA THR A 144 -2.61 28.22 15.68
C THR A 144 -2.62 27.37 16.96
N GLY A 145 -1.73 27.63 17.92
CA GLY A 145 -1.75 27.03 19.26
C GLY A 145 -2.81 27.65 20.17
N LEU A 146 -2.87 28.99 20.23
CA LEU A 146 -3.84 29.74 21.05
C LEU A 146 -5.31 29.54 20.66
N MET A 147 -5.59 29.03 19.45
CA MET A 147 -6.95 28.77 18.96
C MET A 147 -7.38 27.29 19.14
N LYS A 148 -6.45 26.37 19.44
CA LYS A 148 -6.73 24.94 19.69
C LYS A 148 -6.63 24.55 21.16
N GLU A 149 -5.94 25.34 21.98
CA GLU A 149 -5.92 25.16 23.43
C GLU A 149 -7.06 25.95 24.08
N ASN A 150 -8.17 25.25 24.36
CA ASN A 150 -9.03 25.60 25.48
C ASN A 150 -8.18 25.54 26.75
N ASN A 151 -7.63 26.67 27.17
CA ASN A 151 -7.10 26.82 28.53
C ASN A 151 -8.18 27.47 29.40
N PRO A 152 -8.76 26.76 30.38
CA PRO A 152 -9.72 27.32 31.35
C PRO A 152 -9.16 28.50 32.18
N LYS A 153 -7.87 28.81 32.05
CA LYS A 153 -7.20 29.86 32.84
C LYS A 153 -7.28 31.29 32.29
N VAL A 154 -7.80 31.50 31.08
CA VAL A 154 -8.11 32.88 30.59
C VAL A 154 -9.55 33.29 30.95
N ALA A 155 -10.45 32.33 31.23
CA ALA A 155 -11.78 32.62 31.77
C ALA A 155 -11.72 33.13 33.22
N ASN A 156 -10.75 32.67 34.04
CA ASN A 156 -10.64 33.08 35.44
C ASN A 156 -9.96 34.45 35.70
N LYS A 157 -9.61 35.21 34.64
CA LYS A 157 -9.14 36.61 34.80
C LYS A 157 -10.12 37.67 34.30
N ALA A 158 -11.28 37.27 33.78
CA ALA A 158 -12.34 38.19 33.33
C ALA A 158 -13.74 37.84 33.88
N ILE A 159 -13.82 37.05 34.95
CA ILE A 159 -15.06 36.82 35.70
C ILE A 159 -14.97 37.64 37.00
N LYS A 160 -15.17 38.96 36.89
CA LYS A 160 -16.00 39.64 37.89
C LYS A 160 -17.42 39.51 37.34
N VAL A 161 -18.14 38.51 37.81
CA VAL A 161 -19.60 38.47 37.67
C VAL A 161 -20.09 39.76 38.35
N GLN A 162 -20.55 40.75 37.58
CA GLN A 162 -21.60 41.62 38.07
C GLN A 162 -22.84 40.73 38.11
N LEU A 163 -23.14 40.21 39.30
CA LEU A 163 -24.42 39.58 39.57
C LEU A 163 -25.52 40.61 39.26
N PRO A 164 -26.69 40.16 38.77
CA PRO A 164 -27.82 41.05 38.56
C PRO A 164 -28.13 41.73 39.89
N SER A 165 -28.16 43.07 39.87
CA SER A 165 -28.71 43.86 40.96
C SER A 165 -30.18 43.47 41.16
N GLN A 166 -30.45 42.63 42.14
CA GLN A 166 -31.69 42.73 42.88
C GLN A 166 -31.57 43.91 43.87
N PRO A 167 -32.69 44.57 44.22
CA PRO A 167 -32.65 45.81 44.96
C PRO A 167 -32.28 45.53 46.43
N GLY A 168 -31.17 46.11 46.88
CA GLY A 168 -30.73 46.07 48.28
C GLY A 168 -29.57 45.12 48.57
N SER A 169 -28.33 45.51 48.22
CA SER A 169 -27.12 44.82 48.71
C SER A 169 -25.90 45.73 48.58
N THR A 170 -25.29 46.05 49.72
CA THR A 170 -24.06 46.84 49.92
C THR A 170 -22.94 46.36 49.00
N THR A 171 -22.23 47.25 48.33
CA THR A 171 -21.18 46.86 47.37
C THR A 171 -20.01 46.17 48.08
N LEU A 172 -19.37 45.18 47.45
CA LEU A 172 -18.15 44.49 47.94
C LEU A 172 -17.02 45.46 48.35
N ARG A 173 -17.05 46.69 47.84
CA ARG A 173 -16.09 47.75 48.18
C ARG A 173 -16.43 48.40 49.52
N GLU A 174 -17.70 48.70 49.79
CA GLU A 174 -18.17 49.21 51.07
C GLU A 174 -17.96 48.17 52.18
N ALA A 175 -18.28 46.89 51.94
CA ALA A 175 -17.99 45.81 52.88
C ALA A 175 -16.47 45.67 53.17
N GLY A 176 -15.62 45.88 52.16
CA GLY A 176 -14.17 45.87 52.30
C GLY A 176 -13.62 47.08 53.07
N GLU A 177 -14.22 48.26 52.91
CA GLU A 177 -13.88 49.47 53.65
C GLU A 177 -14.36 49.37 55.11
N THR A 178 -15.56 48.81 55.37
CA THR A 178 -16.05 48.50 56.73
C THR A 178 -15.19 47.44 57.42
N ALA A 179 -14.83 46.36 56.73
CA ALA A 179 -13.96 45.31 57.29
C ALA A 179 -12.56 45.85 57.62
N LYS A 180 -12.03 46.76 56.80
CA LYS A 180 -10.75 47.42 57.05
C LYS A 180 -10.83 48.38 58.24
N SER A 181 -11.90 49.17 58.34
CA SER A 181 -12.17 50.03 59.50
C SER A 181 -12.30 49.22 60.80
N LEU A 182 -13.03 48.10 60.77
CA LEU A 182 -13.14 47.16 61.90
C LEU A 182 -11.78 46.55 62.26
N TYR A 183 -10.99 46.13 61.26
CA TYR A 183 -9.64 45.61 61.51
C TYR A 183 -8.74 46.67 62.14
N ASP A 184 -8.75 47.90 61.64
CA ASP A 184 -7.92 49.00 62.13
C ASP A 184 -8.33 49.42 63.56
N GLN A 185 -9.60 49.25 63.94
CA GLN A 185 -10.07 49.42 65.33
C GLN A 185 -9.73 48.24 66.24
N LEU A 186 -9.90 47.01 65.76
CA LEU A 186 -9.77 45.79 66.57
C LEU A 186 -8.31 45.35 66.74
N ASN A 187 -7.46 45.49 65.72
CA ASN A 187 -6.09 45.00 65.75
C ASN A 187 -5.24 45.63 66.88
N PRO A 188 -5.29 46.95 67.15
CA PRO A 188 -4.55 47.55 68.26
C PRO A 188 -5.05 47.06 69.63
N MET A 189 -6.36 46.86 69.78
CA MET A 189 -6.94 46.31 71.03
C MET A 189 -6.54 44.84 71.22
N PHE A 190 -6.57 44.07 70.14
CA PHE A 190 -6.19 42.65 70.12
C PHE A 190 -4.68 42.46 70.40
N GLU A 191 -3.82 43.31 69.82
CA GLU A 191 -2.37 43.31 70.08
C GLU A 191 -2.06 43.65 71.54
N LYS A 192 -2.78 44.61 72.13
CA LYS A 192 -2.62 45.00 73.53
C LYS A 192 -3.01 43.86 74.50
N ILE A 193 -3.98 43.02 74.15
CA ILE A 193 -4.46 41.91 74.99
C ILE A 193 -3.62 40.64 74.79
N THR A 194 -3.23 40.32 73.55
CA THR A 194 -2.67 39.01 73.18
C THR A 194 -1.18 39.01 72.85
N GLY A 195 -0.55 40.20 72.75
CA GLY A 195 0.84 40.35 72.33
C GLY A 195 1.13 39.95 70.89
N HIS A 196 0.11 39.62 70.10
CA HIS A 196 0.21 39.20 68.70
C HIS A 196 -0.75 40.01 67.83
N SER A 197 -0.38 40.25 66.57
CA SER A 197 -1.30 40.87 65.62
C SER A 197 -2.47 39.94 65.28
N LEU A 198 -3.64 40.52 65.07
CA LEU A 198 -4.86 39.80 64.73
C LEU A 198 -4.65 38.94 63.46
N VAL A 199 -3.89 39.43 62.47
CA VAL A 199 -3.51 38.66 61.27
C VAL A 199 -2.69 37.40 61.60
N LYS A 200 -1.76 37.49 62.55
CA LYS A 200 -0.90 36.37 62.93
C LYS A 200 -1.65 35.33 63.78
N ALA A 201 -2.71 35.73 64.46
CA ALA A 201 -3.63 34.82 65.14
C ALA A 201 -4.59 34.13 64.15
N LEU A 202 -5.14 34.88 63.19
CA LEU A 202 -6.07 34.36 62.18
C LEU A 202 -5.43 33.32 61.25
N THR A 203 -4.14 33.46 60.92
CA THR A 203 -3.37 32.48 60.12
C THR A 203 -3.11 31.14 60.83
N LYS A 204 -3.35 31.06 62.16
CA LYS A 204 -3.25 29.80 62.93
C LYS A 204 -4.55 29.02 63.03
N VAL A 205 -5.68 29.60 62.61
CA VAL A 205 -6.99 28.94 62.60
C VAL A 205 -7.14 28.17 61.29
N LYS A 206 -7.00 26.84 61.34
CA LYS A 206 -6.96 25.97 60.15
C LYS A 206 -8.21 26.07 59.27
N ASP A 207 -9.38 26.30 59.87
CA ASP A 207 -10.67 26.35 59.17
C ASP A 207 -10.86 27.62 58.31
N LEU A 208 -10.06 28.67 58.56
CA LEU A 208 -10.16 29.93 57.83
C LEU A 208 -9.35 29.94 56.51
N ASN A 209 -8.42 29.00 56.33
CA ASN A 209 -7.55 28.87 55.15
C ASN A 209 -6.89 30.21 54.71
N ILE A 210 -6.48 31.04 55.69
CA ILE A 210 -5.84 32.34 55.46
C ILE A 210 -4.33 32.15 55.45
N GLU A 211 -3.68 32.42 54.31
CA GLU A 211 -2.22 32.51 54.20
C GLU A 211 -1.73 33.96 54.39
N GLU A 212 -0.53 34.15 54.94
CA GLU A 212 0.13 35.46 54.91
C GLU A 212 0.31 35.94 53.46
N LYS A 213 0.04 37.23 53.24
CA LYS A 213 0.17 37.87 51.94
C LYS A 213 1.64 37.84 51.49
N LYS A 214 1.98 36.86 50.65
CA LYS A 214 3.30 36.74 50.00
C LYS A 214 3.78 38.10 49.50
N SER A 215 5.02 38.43 49.82
CA SER A 215 5.66 39.67 49.40
C SER A 215 5.67 39.80 47.87
N LYS A 216 5.80 41.03 47.36
CA LYS A 216 5.93 41.26 45.91
C LYS A 216 7.13 40.50 45.32
N ALA A 217 8.18 40.28 46.12
CA ALA A 217 9.36 39.52 45.74
C ALA A 217 9.08 38.00 45.67
N GLU A 218 8.40 37.41 46.65
CA GLU A 218 8.05 35.98 46.66
C GLU A 218 7.05 35.60 45.58
N LYS A 219 6.08 36.48 45.29
CA LYS A 219 5.17 36.29 44.15
C LYS A 219 5.93 36.27 42.83
N LYS A 220 6.89 37.19 42.64
CA LYS A 220 7.79 37.19 41.46
C LYS A 220 8.64 35.91 41.40
N ARG A 221 9.19 35.44 42.52
CA ARG A 221 9.98 34.19 42.61
C ARG A 221 9.15 32.96 42.25
N THR A 222 7.92 32.88 42.75
CA THR A 222 6.98 31.77 42.45
C THR A 222 6.62 31.75 40.97
N VAL A 223 6.30 32.91 40.38
CA VAL A 223 6.02 33.02 38.94
C VAL A 223 7.23 32.63 38.10
N ARG A 224 8.44 33.05 38.48
CA ARG A 224 9.69 32.64 37.82
C ARG A 224 9.93 31.14 37.89
N ASN A 225 9.75 30.53 39.06
CA ASN A 225 9.93 29.08 39.24
C ASN A 225 8.90 28.28 38.43
N ASN A 226 7.64 28.71 38.39
CA ASN A 226 6.60 28.07 37.59
C ASN A 226 6.90 28.19 36.08
N TYR A 227 7.38 29.35 35.63
CA TYR A 227 7.81 29.53 34.25
C TYR A 227 9.04 28.68 33.92
N ARG A 228 10.02 28.58 34.82
CA ARG A 228 11.20 27.71 34.63
C ARG A 228 10.80 26.25 34.50
N LYS A 229 9.94 25.74 35.37
CA LYS A 229 9.40 24.37 35.28
C LYS A 229 8.63 24.14 33.98
N PHE A 230 7.81 25.10 33.56
CA PHE A 230 7.11 25.03 32.28
C PHE A 230 8.08 25.01 31.09
N LYS A 231 9.09 25.89 31.10
CA LYS A 231 10.13 25.97 30.09
C LYS A 231 10.89 24.64 29.98
N GLU A 232 11.36 24.12 31.11
CA GLU A 232 12.06 22.82 31.21
C GLU A 232 11.17 21.69 30.67
N ALA A 233 9.89 21.65 31.02
CA ALA A 233 8.95 20.63 30.52
C ALA A 233 8.78 20.69 28.98
N VAL A 234 8.60 21.89 28.42
CA VAL A 234 8.46 22.08 26.96
C VAL A 234 9.75 21.75 26.21
N GLU A 235 10.91 22.19 26.72
CA GLU A 235 12.21 21.89 26.13
C GLU A 235 12.49 20.37 26.19
N THR A 236 12.17 19.70 27.30
CA THR A 236 12.27 18.23 27.44
C THR A 236 11.38 17.50 26.45
N GLU A 237 10.13 17.91 26.28
CA GLU A 237 9.22 17.30 25.30
C GLU A 237 9.71 17.48 23.86
N TRP A 238 10.24 18.67 23.53
CA TRP A 238 10.86 18.91 22.23
C TRP A 238 12.11 18.08 22.02
N GLU A 239 12.96 17.92 23.03
CA GLU A 239 14.14 17.06 22.96
C GLU A 239 13.77 15.59 22.74
N ASN A 240 12.72 15.11 23.40
CA ASN A 240 12.23 13.74 23.26
C ASN A 240 11.63 13.47 21.87
N THR A 241 11.01 14.48 21.25
CA THR A 241 10.27 14.31 19.99
C THR A 241 10.99 14.84 18.75
N SER A 242 12.05 15.65 18.89
CA SER A 242 12.71 16.37 17.80
C SER A 242 13.24 15.46 16.69
N PHE A 243 13.79 14.31 17.07
CA PHE A 243 14.36 13.33 16.15
C PHE A 243 13.26 12.78 15.24
N ILE A 244 12.23 12.17 15.84
CA ILE A 244 11.10 11.57 15.12
C ILE A 244 10.34 12.65 14.34
N ARG A 245 10.18 13.86 14.90
CA ARG A 245 9.53 14.97 14.18
C ARG A 245 10.32 15.43 12.96
N CYS A 246 11.65 15.42 13.00
CA CYS A 246 12.48 15.81 11.86
C CYS A 246 12.55 14.71 10.79
N PHE A 247 12.91 13.48 11.21
CA PHE A 247 13.16 12.38 10.29
C PHE A 247 11.87 11.69 9.85
N GLY A 248 10.94 11.45 10.76
CA GLY A 248 9.64 10.81 10.51
C GLY A 248 8.63 11.70 9.78
N ASN A 249 8.58 13.02 10.00
CA ASN A 249 7.70 13.90 9.20
C ASN A 249 8.31 14.35 7.86
N ARG A 250 9.38 13.69 7.38
CA ARG A 250 10.06 14.04 6.12
C ARG A 250 10.53 15.51 6.06
N GLN A 251 10.87 16.11 7.20
CA GLN A 251 11.34 17.49 7.24
C GLN A 251 12.82 17.57 6.87
N SER A 252 13.18 18.46 5.94
CA SER A 252 14.58 18.75 5.65
C SER A 252 15.22 19.56 6.78
N LEU A 253 16.53 19.41 6.99
CA LEU A 253 17.26 20.16 8.04
C LEU A 253 17.15 21.68 7.82
N SER A 254 17.18 22.15 6.58
CA SER A 254 16.97 23.57 6.25
C SER A 254 15.53 24.02 6.55
N GLY A 255 14.54 23.17 6.28
CA GLY A 255 13.15 23.38 6.67
C GLY A 255 12.98 23.50 8.19
N ARG A 256 13.59 22.57 8.93
CA ARG A 256 13.59 22.57 10.40
C ARG A 256 14.28 23.80 10.98
N GLN A 257 15.41 24.23 10.42
CA GLN A 257 16.11 25.43 10.89
C GLN A 257 15.24 26.68 10.72
N ARG A 258 14.55 26.82 9.59
CA ARG A 258 13.60 27.93 9.38
C ARG A 258 12.48 27.91 10.40
N GLU A 259 11.93 26.73 10.70
CA GLU A 259 10.89 26.59 11.72
C GLU A 259 11.40 26.89 13.13
N ARG A 260 12.58 26.37 13.48
CA ARG A 260 13.25 26.63 14.76
C ARG A 260 13.51 28.12 14.97
N LEU A 261 14.07 28.80 13.97
CA LEU A 261 14.30 30.24 14.02
C LEU A 261 12.99 31.03 14.15
N ALA A 262 11.91 30.57 13.49
CA ALA A 262 10.59 31.20 13.63
C ALA A 262 9.94 30.97 15.01
N MET A 263 10.21 29.84 15.67
CA MET A 263 9.73 29.53 17.02
C MET A 263 10.56 30.24 18.11
N ALA A 264 11.86 30.40 17.88
CA ALA A 264 12.79 31.07 18.78
C ALA A 264 12.78 32.60 18.65
N PHE A 265 12.14 33.16 17.61
CA PHE A 265 12.06 34.60 17.44
C PHE A 265 11.03 35.22 18.36
N GLU A 266 11.48 36.23 19.10
CA GLU A 266 10.66 37.05 19.96
C GLU A 266 10.49 38.44 19.35
N SER A 267 9.33 39.09 19.56
CA SER A 267 9.12 40.42 19.00
C SER A 267 9.96 41.47 19.73
N LYS A 268 10.27 42.59 19.07
CA LYS A 268 11.01 43.69 19.71
C LYS A 268 10.28 44.20 20.95
N GLU A 269 8.94 44.22 20.93
CA GLU A 269 8.13 44.60 22.09
C GLU A 269 8.27 43.61 23.26
N GLU A 270 8.20 42.30 22.99
CA GLU A 270 8.36 41.24 24.00
C GLU A 270 9.78 41.19 24.58
N ALA A 271 10.80 41.48 23.77
CA ALA A 271 12.19 41.63 24.24
C ALA A 271 12.39 42.86 25.15
N THR A 272 11.65 43.94 24.90
CA THR A 272 11.77 45.19 25.67
C THR A 272 11.03 45.12 27.01
N GLU A 273 9.94 44.34 27.11
CA GLU A 273 9.23 44.08 28.37
C GLU A 273 10.02 43.18 29.35
N ARG A 274 11.04 42.46 28.87
CA ARG A 274 11.66 41.35 29.60
C ARG A 274 13.04 41.62 30.16
N SER A 275 13.42 42.89 30.35
CA SER A 275 14.69 43.31 30.94
C SER A 275 14.92 42.65 32.32
N GLY A 276 15.57 41.47 32.30
CA GLY A 276 15.95 40.66 33.46
C GLY A 276 15.56 39.17 33.37
N GLU A 277 16.39 38.37 32.69
CA GLU A 277 16.68 36.95 33.00
C GLU A 277 15.69 35.81 32.64
N ILE A 278 14.60 36.02 31.90
CA ILE A 278 13.70 34.92 31.51
C ILE A 278 13.86 34.59 30.02
N THR A 279 14.46 33.45 29.68
CA THR A 279 14.64 33.01 28.28
C THR A 279 13.41 32.25 27.76
N VAL A 280 13.04 32.44 26.49
CA VAL A 280 11.97 31.67 25.85
C VAL A 280 12.42 30.21 25.62
N PRO A 281 11.50 29.22 25.68
CA PRO A 281 11.81 27.84 25.28
C PRO A 281 12.39 27.83 23.87
N CYS A 282 13.55 27.21 23.69
CA CYS A 282 14.20 27.13 22.38
C CYS A 282 14.19 25.67 21.88
N PRO A 283 13.67 25.40 20.67
CA PRO A 283 13.73 24.06 20.12
C PRO A 283 15.18 23.65 19.85
N GLU A 284 15.46 22.37 20.04
CA GLU A 284 16.79 21.76 19.87
C GLU A 284 17.46 22.17 18.54
N THR A 285 18.79 22.35 18.52
CA THR A 285 19.51 22.74 17.30
C THR A 285 19.57 21.59 16.27
N ASN A 286 19.79 21.91 14.99
CA ASN A 286 20.02 20.86 13.98
C ASN A 286 21.28 20.04 14.29
N LYS A 287 22.32 20.68 14.85
CA LYS A 287 23.55 20.00 15.26
C LYS A 287 23.25 18.93 16.31
N SER A 288 22.48 19.28 17.35
CA SER A 288 22.08 18.34 18.40
C SER A 288 21.21 17.19 17.86
N VAL A 289 20.28 17.47 16.92
CA VAL A 289 19.51 16.41 16.25
C VAL A 289 20.38 15.50 15.39
N GLN A 290 21.41 16.03 14.72
CA GLN A 290 22.38 15.23 13.98
C GLN A 290 23.28 14.42 14.92
N ASP A 291 23.65 14.96 16.06
CA ASP A 291 24.43 14.24 17.08
C ASP A 291 23.58 13.12 17.70
N LYS A 292 22.28 13.34 17.93
CA LYS A 292 21.31 12.27 18.28
C LYS A 292 21.21 11.20 17.21
N LEU A 293 21.16 11.58 15.93
CA LEU A 293 21.19 10.60 14.83
C LEU A 293 22.47 9.76 14.90
N LYS A 294 23.64 10.39 15.07
CA LYS A 294 24.91 9.65 15.21
C LYS A 294 24.88 8.71 16.41
N GLN A 295 24.39 9.17 17.57
CA GLN A 295 24.25 8.32 18.75
C GLN A 295 23.31 7.15 18.51
N LYS A 296 22.16 7.37 17.86
CA LYS A 296 21.22 6.30 17.48
C LYS A 296 21.77 5.32 16.47
N VAL A 297 22.63 5.77 15.56
CA VAL A 297 23.35 4.88 14.63
C VAL A 297 24.40 4.07 15.39
N LEU A 298 25.15 4.69 16.31
CA LEU A 298 26.15 4.02 17.14
C LEU A 298 25.53 3.02 18.14
N SER A 299 24.34 3.31 18.68
CA SER A 299 23.62 2.41 19.59
C SER A 299 22.92 1.26 18.87
N GLY A 300 22.81 1.32 17.54
CA GLY A 300 22.05 0.35 16.74
C GLY A 300 20.54 0.63 16.66
N ASP A 301 20.03 1.68 17.31
CA ASP A 301 18.62 2.10 17.22
C ASP A 301 18.20 2.40 15.76
N ILE A 302 19.14 2.92 14.96
CA ILE A 302 18.92 3.22 13.54
C ILE A 302 19.98 2.51 12.72
N ASN A 303 19.51 1.59 11.92
CA ASN A 303 20.35 0.82 11.03
C ASN A 303 20.48 1.55 9.69
N VAL A 304 21.68 1.99 9.34
CA VAL A 304 21.96 2.66 8.06
C VAL A 304 22.36 1.68 6.95
N GLY A 305 22.44 0.39 7.23
CA GLY A 305 22.93 -0.64 6.34
C GLY A 305 24.43 -0.57 6.07
N GLU A 306 24.95 -1.67 5.58
CA GLU A 306 26.32 -1.86 5.10
C GLU A 306 26.48 -1.31 3.69
N LEU A 307 27.63 -0.69 3.41
CA LEU A 307 27.97 -0.23 2.06
C LEU A 307 28.31 -1.44 1.18
N ILE A 308 27.73 -1.47 -0.01
CA ILE A 308 27.88 -2.59 -0.94
C ILE A 308 28.15 -2.06 -2.35
N VAL A 309 28.93 -2.83 -3.14
CA VAL A 309 29.14 -2.64 -4.58
C VAL A 309 29.39 -1.17 -4.97
N PRO A 310 30.59 -0.61 -4.72
CA PRO A 310 30.92 0.74 -5.14
C PRO A 310 30.89 0.85 -6.67
N ARG A 311 30.15 1.84 -7.19
CA ARG A 311 30.04 2.09 -8.63
C ARG A 311 30.50 3.49 -9.00
N LYS A 312 31.27 3.55 -10.09
CA LYS A 312 31.76 4.80 -10.66
C LYS A 312 30.69 5.42 -11.57
N TYR A 313 30.41 6.70 -11.35
CA TYR A 313 29.52 7.51 -12.18
C TYR A 313 30.22 8.79 -12.60
N GLU A 314 29.71 9.39 -13.66
CA GLU A 314 30.23 10.64 -14.19
C GLU A 314 29.12 11.69 -14.18
N LYS A 315 29.51 12.94 -13.96
CA LYS A 315 28.64 14.10 -14.10
C LYS A 315 29.40 15.25 -14.75
N LEU A 316 28.64 16.09 -15.44
CA LEU A 316 29.13 17.37 -15.93
C LEU A 316 28.98 18.41 -14.82
N VAL A 317 30.06 19.13 -14.53
CA VAL A 317 30.11 20.24 -13.57
C VAL A 317 30.45 21.49 -14.35
N LEU A 318 29.63 22.52 -14.19
CA LEU A 318 29.94 23.85 -14.69
C LEU A 318 30.90 24.51 -13.70
N ASN A 319 32.08 24.88 -14.17
CA ASN A 319 33.03 25.68 -13.41
C ASN A 319 32.56 27.13 -13.33
N ASP A 320 33.14 27.89 -12.40
CA ASP A 320 32.85 29.33 -12.23
C ASP A 320 33.22 30.17 -13.47
N ASP A 321 34.11 29.66 -14.33
CA ASP A 321 34.48 30.25 -15.62
C ASP A 321 33.50 29.91 -16.77
N GLY A 322 32.44 29.14 -16.48
CA GLY A 322 31.45 28.68 -17.47
C GLY A 322 31.90 27.46 -18.29
N SER A 323 33.10 26.92 -18.08
CA SER A 323 33.54 25.68 -18.73
C SER A 323 32.84 24.45 -18.13
N VAL A 324 32.61 23.43 -18.97
CA VAL A 324 31.97 22.17 -18.55
C VAL A 324 33.05 21.11 -18.36
N ASN A 325 33.27 20.68 -17.12
CA ASN A 325 34.20 19.62 -16.78
C ASN A 325 33.47 18.31 -16.48
N ARG A 326 34.05 17.20 -16.96
CA ARG A 326 33.62 15.85 -16.58
C ARG A 326 34.26 15.51 -15.23
N SER A 327 33.43 15.26 -14.22
CA SER A 327 33.89 14.80 -12.91
C SER A 327 33.36 13.41 -12.62
N GLU A 328 34.22 12.59 -12.03
CA GLU A 328 33.91 11.22 -11.67
C GLU A 328 33.62 11.15 -10.17
N PHE A 329 32.65 10.32 -9.77
CA PHE A 329 32.31 10.10 -8.38
C PHE A 329 31.81 8.68 -8.17
N TYR A 330 31.96 8.16 -6.95
CA TYR A 330 31.48 6.83 -6.59
C TYR A 330 30.14 6.92 -5.84
N VAL A 331 29.27 5.94 -6.09
CA VAL A 331 28.05 5.72 -5.32
C VAL A 331 28.01 4.25 -4.93
N GLU A 332 27.86 4.01 -3.63
CA GLU A 332 27.69 2.69 -3.06
C GLU A 332 26.20 2.42 -2.80
N GLY A 333 25.79 1.17 -2.99
CA GLY A 333 24.51 0.70 -2.49
C GLY A 333 24.55 0.50 -0.98
N ARG A 334 23.39 0.26 -0.37
CA ARG A 334 23.28 -0.13 1.04
C ARG A 334 22.46 -1.42 1.18
N LYS A 335 22.93 -2.33 2.04
CA LYS A 335 22.27 -3.58 2.44
C LYS A 335 21.93 -3.52 3.93
N CYS A 336 20.71 -3.90 4.32
CA CYS A 336 20.44 -4.38 5.68
C CYS A 336 20.67 -5.90 5.66
N PRO A 337 21.71 -6.44 6.32
CA PRO A 337 21.90 -7.89 6.43
C PRO A 337 20.62 -8.65 6.76
N LEU A 338 20.40 -9.80 6.10
CA LEU A 338 19.20 -10.60 6.36
C LEU A 338 19.11 -11.02 7.82
N ILE A 339 20.25 -11.29 8.47
CA ILE A 339 20.28 -11.64 9.89
C ILE A 339 19.67 -10.56 10.80
N GLU A 340 19.91 -9.29 10.51
CA GLU A 340 19.33 -8.18 11.26
C GLU A 340 17.84 -8.04 11.00
N ILE A 341 17.41 -8.24 9.75
CA ILE A 341 15.98 -8.27 9.41
C ILE A 341 15.30 -9.40 10.18
N ARG A 342 15.89 -10.60 10.20
CA ARG A 342 15.37 -11.78 10.90
C ARG A 342 15.24 -11.57 12.41
N LYS A 343 16.28 -11.01 13.06
CA LYS A 343 16.31 -10.70 14.50
C LYS A 343 15.27 -9.62 14.85
N ARG A 344 15.22 -8.54 14.08
CA ARG A 344 14.23 -7.46 14.26
C ARG A 344 12.81 -7.99 14.09
N LYS A 345 12.55 -8.75 13.02
CA LYS A 345 11.23 -9.33 12.76
C LYS A 345 10.80 -10.32 13.83
N LEU A 346 11.73 -11.11 14.36
CA LEU A 346 11.44 -11.95 15.51
C LEU A 346 10.97 -11.10 16.69
N SER A 347 11.74 -10.08 17.10
CA SER A 347 11.38 -9.22 18.24
C SER A 347 10.02 -8.52 18.07
N GLU A 348 9.63 -8.20 16.83
CA GLU A 348 8.34 -7.56 16.53
C GLU A 348 7.16 -8.55 16.55
N LEU A 349 7.40 -9.81 16.16
CA LEU A 349 6.34 -10.79 15.85
C LEU A 349 6.23 -11.93 16.86
N GLU A 350 7.20 -12.10 17.76
CA GLU A 350 7.28 -13.20 18.71
C GLU A 350 5.98 -13.41 19.50
N ARG A 351 5.33 -12.32 19.92
CA ARG A 351 4.04 -12.37 20.64
C ARG A 351 2.87 -12.96 19.85
N PHE A 352 3.01 -13.10 18.53
CA PHE A 352 2.02 -13.69 17.63
C PHE A 352 2.41 -15.10 17.17
N MET A 353 3.58 -15.59 17.56
CA MET A 353 4.10 -16.90 17.19
C MET A 353 3.61 -17.98 18.15
N ARG A 354 3.47 -19.20 17.62
CA ARG A 354 3.27 -20.41 18.41
C ARG A 354 4.64 -20.96 18.78
N LEU A 355 5.12 -20.55 19.95
CA LEU A 355 6.40 -20.99 20.49
C LEU A 355 6.16 -21.93 21.66
N ASN A 356 5.51 -23.06 21.39
CA ASN A 356 5.38 -24.13 22.38
C ASN A 356 6.78 -24.60 22.76
N ALA A 357 7.08 -24.71 24.04
CA ALA A 357 8.36 -25.27 24.46
C ALA A 357 8.46 -26.72 24.00
N GLU A 358 9.68 -27.26 23.85
CA GLU A 358 9.84 -28.69 23.48
C GLU A 358 9.06 -29.62 24.39
N LYS A 359 9.03 -29.28 25.67
CA LYS A 359 8.31 -30.03 26.70
C LYS A 359 6.80 -29.98 26.51
N ASP A 360 6.27 -28.87 26.01
CA ASP A 360 4.84 -28.68 25.78
C ASP A 360 4.40 -29.54 24.58
N VAL A 361 5.13 -29.50 23.47
CA VAL A 361 4.85 -30.37 22.30
C VAL A 361 5.07 -31.85 22.66
N ALA A 362 6.11 -32.16 23.44
CA ALA A 362 6.35 -33.52 23.92
C ALA A 362 5.25 -34.03 24.85
N SER A 363 4.54 -33.14 25.54
CA SER A 363 3.41 -33.49 26.43
C SER A 363 2.05 -33.59 25.73
N MET A 364 1.93 -33.11 24.48
CA MET A 364 0.70 -33.24 23.71
C MET A 364 0.33 -34.71 23.53
N SER A 365 -0.95 -35.03 23.64
CA SER A 365 -1.48 -36.35 23.32
C SER A 365 -1.48 -36.60 21.81
N GLU A 366 -1.53 -37.88 21.41
CA GLU A 366 -1.67 -38.29 20.01
C GLU A 366 -2.88 -37.62 19.33
N GLU A 367 -4.01 -37.52 20.05
CA GLU A 367 -5.24 -36.88 19.58
C GLU A 367 -5.05 -35.37 19.32
N GLU A 368 -4.35 -34.66 20.21
CA GLU A 368 -4.05 -33.24 20.05
C GLU A 368 -3.13 -32.98 18.85
N CYS A 369 -2.08 -33.79 18.68
CA CYS A 369 -1.18 -33.71 17.54
C CYS A 369 -1.93 -33.98 16.22
N SER A 370 -2.71 -35.06 16.17
CA SER A 370 -3.49 -35.43 14.98
C SER A 370 -4.52 -34.36 14.62
N LYS A 371 -5.25 -33.83 15.61
CA LYS A 371 -6.21 -32.72 15.41
C LYS A 371 -5.51 -31.49 14.83
N ARG A 372 -4.33 -31.14 15.35
CA ARG A 372 -3.57 -29.99 14.88
C ARG A 372 -3.04 -30.17 13.46
N LEU A 373 -2.47 -31.34 13.15
CA LEU A 373 -2.00 -31.66 11.80
C LEU A 373 -3.16 -31.68 10.79
N THR A 374 -4.33 -32.16 11.19
CA THR A 374 -5.55 -32.10 10.36
C THR A 374 -5.95 -30.65 10.08
N MET A 375 -5.95 -29.77 11.09
CA MET A 375 -6.24 -28.34 10.88
C MET A 375 -5.24 -27.64 9.96
N LEU A 376 -4.00 -28.13 9.90
CA LEU A 376 -2.95 -27.58 9.04
C LEU A 376 -2.95 -28.18 7.62
N ASN A 377 -3.84 -29.15 7.35
CA ASN A 377 -3.86 -29.97 6.14
C ASN A 377 -2.57 -30.77 5.93
N GLU A 378 -2.01 -31.27 7.03
CA GLU A 378 -0.71 -31.94 7.08
C GLU A 378 -0.83 -33.35 7.67
N ALA A 379 -2.01 -33.84 8.06
CA ALA A 379 -2.18 -35.18 8.62
C ALA A 379 -1.77 -36.27 7.61
N LYS A 380 -1.13 -37.34 8.10
CA LYS A 380 -0.70 -38.49 7.30
C LYS A 380 -1.20 -39.78 7.93
N ASP A 381 -1.63 -40.73 7.09
CA ASP A 381 -2.08 -42.03 7.56
C ASP A 381 -0.89 -42.88 8.06
N GLY A 382 -1.06 -43.50 9.23
CA GLY A 382 -0.08 -44.44 9.81
C GLY A 382 1.17 -43.80 10.45
N GLU A 383 1.19 -42.48 10.62
CA GLU A 383 2.28 -41.77 11.31
C GLU A 383 2.21 -42.00 12.83
N CYS A 384 3.33 -42.31 13.46
CA CYS A 384 3.37 -42.54 14.91
C CYS A 384 3.43 -41.21 15.70
N GLU A 385 3.09 -41.26 17.00
CA GLU A 385 3.07 -40.09 17.89
C GLU A 385 4.39 -39.29 17.87
N THR A 386 5.53 -39.99 17.83
CA THR A 386 6.86 -39.35 17.84
C THR A 386 7.12 -38.57 16.55
N GLU A 387 6.71 -39.12 15.41
CA GLU A 387 6.84 -38.47 14.09
C GLU A 387 5.92 -37.25 14.01
N MET A 388 4.67 -37.38 14.46
CA MET A 388 3.70 -36.28 14.51
C MET A 388 4.24 -35.09 15.34
N LYS A 389 4.77 -35.37 16.54
CA LYS A 389 5.36 -34.36 17.43
C LYS A 389 6.56 -33.68 16.80
N GLY A 390 7.50 -34.46 16.24
CA GLY A 390 8.70 -33.92 15.60
C GLY A 390 8.36 -33.01 14.41
N ARG A 391 7.38 -33.41 13.60
CA ARG A 391 6.94 -32.63 12.43
C ARG A 391 6.20 -31.36 12.82
N LEU A 392 5.33 -31.42 13.82
CA LEU A 392 4.67 -30.23 14.35
C LEU A 392 5.70 -29.21 14.85
N GLN A 393 6.67 -29.68 15.63
CA GLN A 393 7.74 -28.86 16.16
C GLN A 393 8.61 -28.24 15.05
N GLU A 394 8.96 -29.00 14.01
CA GLU A 394 9.69 -28.44 12.86
C GLU A 394 8.92 -27.30 12.19
N MET A 395 7.60 -27.47 11.98
CA MET A 395 6.75 -26.45 11.36
C MET A 395 6.59 -25.20 12.24
N GLU A 396 6.39 -25.37 13.55
CA GLU A 396 6.31 -24.25 14.50
C GLU A 396 7.62 -23.47 14.58
N ARG A 397 8.76 -24.12 14.30
CA ARG A 397 10.09 -23.52 14.35
C ARG A 397 10.62 -22.97 13.02
N THR A 398 9.90 -23.18 11.93
CA THR A 398 10.36 -22.77 10.59
C THR A 398 9.57 -21.58 10.08
N ARG A 399 10.22 -20.43 9.90
CA ARG A 399 9.63 -19.30 9.16
C ARG A 399 10.09 -19.31 7.71
N HIS A 400 9.23 -18.83 6.82
CA HIS A 400 9.51 -18.74 5.41
C HIS A 400 9.65 -17.28 4.99
N LEU A 401 10.70 -16.98 4.21
CA LEU A 401 10.99 -15.63 3.73
C LEU A 401 10.67 -15.52 2.24
N MET A 402 10.18 -14.34 1.84
CA MET A 402 9.95 -13.96 0.46
C MET A 402 10.69 -12.67 0.15
N VAL A 403 11.21 -12.57 -1.08
CA VAL A 403 11.92 -11.38 -1.57
C VAL A 403 11.12 -10.73 -2.68
N TRP A 404 10.92 -9.42 -2.53
CA TRP A 404 10.42 -8.55 -3.57
C TRP A 404 11.54 -7.73 -4.17
N HIS A 405 11.43 -7.44 -5.46
CA HIS A 405 12.35 -6.61 -6.21
C HIS A 405 11.59 -5.65 -7.12
N ASP A 406 12.10 -4.43 -7.22
CA ASP A 406 11.75 -3.51 -8.28
C ASP A 406 12.95 -2.64 -8.69
N LEU A 407 12.91 -2.22 -9.94
CA LEU A 407 13.89 -1.34 -10.54
C LEU A 407 13.19 -0.09 -11.06
N SER A 408 13.11 0.91 -10.18
CA SER A 408 12.32 2.11 -10.43
C SER A 408 13.16 3.38 -10.40
N THR A 409 12.63 4.42 -11.02
CA THR A 409 13.32 5.71 -11.12
C THR A 409 12.97 6.58 -9.91
N VAL A 410 13.99 6.93 -9.13
CA VAL A 410 13.90 7.87 -8.00
C VAL A 410 14.76 9.09 -8.35
N ALA A 411 14.14 10.28 -8.38
CA ALA A 411 14.87 11.53 -8.65
C ALA A 411 15.68 11.52 -9.97
N ASN A 412 15.07 11.02 -11.06
CA ASN A 412 15.69 10.86 -12.40
C ASN A 412 16.87 9.88 -12.45
N HIS A 413 17.05 9.06 -11.42
CA HIS A 413 18.05 8.01 -11.39
C HIS A 413 17.40 6.67 -11.09
N SER A 414 17.76 5.64 -11.85
CA SER A 414 17.29 4.28 -11.62
C SER A 414 17.92 3.72 -10.33
N HIS A 415 17.07 3.16 -9.48
CA HIS A 415 17.45 2.53 -8.23
C HIS A 415 16.87 1.13 -8.16
N LEU A 416 17.72 0.19 -7.76
CA LEU A 416 17.41 -1.17 -7.43
C LEU A 416 16.94 -1.22 -5.99
N VAL A 417 15.75 -1.78 -5.75
CA VAL A 417 15.19 -1.93 -4.41
C VAL A 417 14.79 -3.39 -4.20
N PHE A 418 15.35 -4.01 -3.16
CA PHE A 418 14.88 -5.29 -2.65
C PHE A 418 14.24 -5.10 -1.28
N MET A 419 13.15 -5.83 -1.04
CA MET A 419 12.52 -5.94 0.26
C MET A 419 12.38 -7.42 0.63
N ALA A 420 12.54 -7.72 1.91
CA ALA A 420 12.33 -9.05 2.47
C ALA A 420 11.09 -9.04 3.37
N THR A 421 10.30 -10.10 3.27
CA THR A 421 9.05 -10.28 3.99
C THR A 421 9.01 -11.67 4.61
N CYS A 422 8.50 -11.80 5.84
CA CYS A 422 8.16 -13.09 6.43
C CYS A 422 6.78 -13.49 5.92
N LEU A 423 6.62 -14.71 5.42
CA LEU A 423 5.32 -15.24 5.02
C LEU A 423 4.53 -15.64 6.26
N TYR A 424 3.23 -15.36 6.24
CA TYR A 424 2.32 -15.84 7.27
C TYR A 424 2.05 -17.32 7.06
N ASP A 425 2.28 -18.11 8.11
CA ASP A 425 1.97 -19.54 8.15
C ASP A 425 1.17 -19.83 9.43
N PRO A 426 -0.05 -20.39 9.35
CA PRO A 426 -0.83 -20.73 10.54
C PRO A 426 -0.20 -21.83 11.40
N ALA A 427 0.80 -22.56 10.89
CA ALA A 427 1.62 -23.47 11.69
C ALA A 427 2.50 -22.70 12.67
N THR A 428 3.17 -21.65 12.20
CA THR A 428 4.13 -20.85 12.98
C THR A 428 3.49 -19.72 13.78
N PHE A 429 2.38 -19.16 13.29
CA PHE A 429 1.70 -18.01 13.88
C PHE A 429 0.27 -18.35 14.31
N TYR A 430 -0.26 -17.61 15.30
CA TYR A 430 -1.68 -17.65 15.61
C TYR A 430 -2.50 -17.05 14.46
N THR A 431 -3.69 -17.60 14.24
CA THR A 431 -4.68 -16.91 13.41
C THR A 431 -5.22 -15.70 14.14
N SER A 432 -5.68 -14.71 13.37
CA SER A 432 -6.33 -13.52 13.93
C SER A 432 -7.49 -13.87 14.88
N SER A 433 -8.25 -14.92 14.56
CA SER A 433 -9.37 -15.41 15.38
C SER A 433 -8.90 -16.06 16.69
N GLU A 434 -7.86 -16.89 16.66
CA GLU A 434 -7.31 -17.49 17.89
C GLU A 434 -6.72 -16.42 18.80
N TYR A 435 -5.99 -15.46 18.23
CA TYR A 435 -5.39 -14.38 19.01
C TYR A 435 -6.43 -13.46 19.63
N GLU A 436 -7.52 -13.17 18.90
CA GLU A 436 -8.67 -12.45 19.44
C GLU A 436 -9.34 -13.23 20.58
N ALA A 437 -9.54 -14.55 20.43
CA ALA A 437 -10.10 -15.38 21.49
C ALA A 437 -9.20 -15.42 22.74
N MET A 438 -7.88 -15.47 22.58
CA MET A 438 -6.92 -15.51 23.68
C MET A 438 -6.76 -14.16 24.40
N THR A 439 -6.80 -13.05 23.68
CA THR A 439 -6.40 -11.72 24.21
C THR A 439 -7.53 -10.68 24.26
N GLY A 440 -8.67 -10.97 23.62
CA GLY A 440 -9.76 -10.02 23.38
C GLY A 440 -9.43 -8.91 22.39
N ARG A 441 -8.27 -8.98 21.71
CA ARG A 441 -7.81 -7.94 20.77
C ARG A 441 -7.90 -8.41 19.34
N LYS A 442 -8.69 -7.70 18.53
CA LYS A 442 -8.78 -7.92 17.10
C LYS A 442 -7.56 -7.35 16.38
N VAL A 443 -6.75 -8.23 15.80
CA VAL A 443 -5.51 -7.88 15.09
C VAL A 443 -5.43 -8.69 13.81
N ASN A 444 -5.11 -8.05 12.68
CA ASN A 444 -4.82 -8.76 11.43
C ASN A 444 -3.37 -9.29 11.46
N ILE A 445 -3.18 -10.54 11.91
CA ILE A 445 -1.84 -11.12 12.11
C ILE A 445 -1.11 -11.29 10.78
N GLN A 446 -1.80 -11.79 9.74
CA GLN A 446 -1.21 -11.99 8.42
C GLN A 446 -0.57 -10.69 7.89
N SER A 447 -1.30 -9.58 7.94
CA SER A 447 -0.79 -8.27 7.49
C SER A 447 0.42 -7.77 8.30
N LEU A 448 0.47 -8.05 9.61
CA LEU A 448 1.62 -7.67 10.45
C LEU A 448 2.86 -8.49 10.12
N VAL A 449 2.69 -9.82 10.00
CA VAL A 449 3.78 -10.74 9.66
C VAL A 449 4.37 -10.40 8.30
N GLU A 450 3.50 -10.18 7.31
CA GLU A 450 3.85 -9.93 5.90
C GLU A 450 4.27 -8.48 5.61
N SER A 451 4.45 -7.64 6.64
CA SER A 451 4.93 -6.28 6.45
C SER A 451 6.38 -6.26 5.89
N PRO A 452 6.66 -5.52 4.80
CA PRO A 452 7.96 -5.58 4.15
C PRO A 452 9.07 -4.87 4.92
N SER A 453 10.28 -5.41 4.85
CA SER A 453 11.51 -4.82 5.39
C SER A 453 12.47 -4.46 4.27
N LEU A 454 13.04 -3.27 4.32
CA LEU A 454 14.04 -2.84 3.33
C LEU A 454 15.28 -3.74 3.41
N TYR A 455 15.64 -4.38 2.31
CA TYR A 455 16.78 -5.28 2.23
C TYR A 455 17.97 -4.62 1.53
N ILE A 456 17.84 -4.26 0.26
CA ILE A 456 18.91 -3.61 -0.52
C ILE A 456 18.34 -2.38 -1.22
N VAL A 457 19.08 -1.27 -1.18
CA VAL A 457 18.84 -0.11 -2.05
C VAL A 457 20.15 0.30 -2.69
N ALA A 458 20.17 0.34 -4.02
CA ALA A 458 21.36 0.76 -4.74
C ALA A 458 21.01 1.54 -6.00
N ARG A 459 21.91 2.40 -6.45
CA ARG A 459 21.77 3.00 -7.79
C ARG A 459 22.19 1.94 -8.82
N SER A 460 21.31 1.63 -9.75
CA SER A 460 21.55 0.63 -10.79
C SER A 460 20.90 1.09 -12.09
N SER A 461 21.59 0.92 -13.22
CA SER A 461 20.97 1.04 -14.54
C SER A 461 19.93 -0.07 -14.76
N SER A 462 19.14 0.07 -15.83
CA SER A 462 18.14 -0.92 -16.22
C SER A 462 18.72 -2.21 -16.82
N SER A 463 20.04 -2.29 -17.00
CA SER A 463 20.68 -3.45 -17.60
C SER A 463 20.81 -4.62 -16.62
N ASP A 464 20.63 -5.85 -17.13
CA ASP A 464 20.82 -7.06 -16.33
C ASP A 464 22.25 -7.17 -15.80
N ALA A 465 23.26 -6.75 -16.57
CA ALA A 465 24.66 -6.77 -16.14
C ALA A 465 24.89 -5.93 -14.87
N ASP A 466 24.21 -4.79 -14.76
CA ASP A 466 24.31 -3.91 -13.61
C ASP A 466 23.66 -4.52 -12.37
N GLN A 467 22.43 -5.02 -12.53
CA GLN A 467 21.68 -5.68 -11.46
C GLN A 467 22.39 -6.93 -10.94
N LEU A 468 23.00 -7.72 -11.83
CA LEU A 468 23.71 -8.95 -11.47
C LEU A 468 24.94 -8.70 -10.58
N CYS A 469 25.49 -7.48 -10.54
CA CYS A 469 26.58 -7.14 -9.63
C CYS A 469 26.18 -7.20 -8.14
N TYR A 470 24.88 -7.21 -7.84
CA TYR A 470 24.37 -7.31 -6.48
C TYR A 470 24.08 -8.77 -6.05
N VAL A 471 24.35 -9.76 -6.91
CA VAL A 471 24.10 -11.19 -6.61
C VAL A 471 25.01 -11.70 -5.49
N ASP A 472 26.32 -11.41 -5.55
CA ASP A 472 27.25 -11.89 -4.52
C ASP A 472 26.90 -11.35 -3.13
N THR A 473 26.43 -10.10 -3.06
CA THR A 473 25.89 -9.49 -1.84
C THR A 473 24.66 -10.23 -1.29
N ARG A 474 23.83 -10.80 -2.15
CA ARG A 474 22.69 -11.64 -1.73
C ARG A 474 23.15 -13.02 -1.28
N LEU A 475 24.10 -13.63 -1.99
CA LEU A 475 24.65 -14.95 -1.67
C LEU A 475 25.33 -14.95 -0.30
N GLU A 476 26.08 -13.90 0.04
CA GLU A 476 26.67 -13.71 1.37
C GLU A 476 25.61 -13.82 2.48
N CYS A 477 24.47 -13.13 2.35
CA CYS A 477 23.40 -13.23 3.34
C CYS A 477 22.68 -14.58 3.35
N LEU A 478 22.69 -15.32 2.24
CA LEU A 478 22.10 -16.67 2.19
C LEU A 478 23.02 -17.71 2.85
N GLU A 479 24.34 -17.51 2.82
CA GLU A 479 25.30 -18.33 3.57
C GLU A 479 25.07 -18.15 5.10
N GLU A 480 24.87 -16.92 5.57
CA GLU A 480 24.48 -16.61 6.97
C GLU A 480 23.13 -17.22 7.38
N LEU A 481 22.18 -17.34 6.44
CA LEU A 481 20.86 -17.92 6.70
C LEU A 481 20.94 -19.36 7.22
N SER A 482 21.91 -20.14 6.72
CA SER A 482 22.10 -21.54 7.12
C SER A 482 22.88 -21.78 8.40
N SER A 483 23.74 -20.84 8.79
CA SER A 483 24.67 -21.01 9.90
C SER A 483 24.14 -20.46 11.22
N GLU A 484 23.27 -19.44 11.18
CA GLU A 484 22.70 -18.83 12.39
C GLU A 484 21.26 -19.26 12.65
N VAL A 485 21.09 -20.20 13.60
CA VAL A 485 19.82 -20.43 14.29
C VAL A 485 19.55 -19.24 15.21
N ILE A 486 18.35 -18.66 15.13
CA ILE A 486 17.98 -17.53 15.98
C ILE A 486 17.22 -18.07 17.19
N ALA A 487 17.67 -17.71 18.39
CA ALA A 487 16.94 -18.03 19.61
C ALA A 487 15.82 -17.02 19.85
N THR A 488 14.65 -17.50 20.27
CA THR A 488 13.56 -16.69 20.82
C THR A 488 13.95 -16.09 22.18
N ALA A 489 13.14 -15.19 22.73
CA ALA A 489 13.30 -14.71 24.09
C ALA A 489 13.18 -15.84 25.13
N SER A 490 12.47 -16.93 24.79
CA SER A 490 12.39 -18.16 25.58
C SER A 490 13.56 -19.13 25.36
N GLY A 491 14.48 -18.84 24.43
CA GLY A 491 15.65 -19.69 24.13
C GLY A 491 15.42 -20.79 23.10
N GLU A 492 14.24 -20.84 22.48
CA GLU A 492 13.86 -21.85 21.49
C GLU A 492 14.50 -21.54 20.11
N PRO A 493 15.01 -22.56 19.38
CA PRO A 493 15.64 -22.36 18.09
C PRO A 493 14.61 -22.11 16.97
N LEU A 494 14.87 -21.09 16.14
CA LEU A 494 14.14 -20.80 14.92
C LEU A 494 15.01 -20.93 13.66
N ILE A 495 14.42 -21.54 12.64
CA ILE A 495 14.99 -21.74 11.31
C ILE A 495 14.26 -20.84 10.32
N ASP A 496 15.01 -20.16 9.45
CA ASP A 496 14.43 -19.33 8.38
C ASP A 496 14.79 -19.93 7.01
N LYS A 497 13.80 -20.17 6.16
CA LYS A 497 13.99 -20.72 4.80
C LYS A 497 13.58 -19.68 3.75
N MET A 498 14.42 -19.49 2.72
CA MET A 498 14.05 -18.65 1.57
C MET A 498 13.08 -19.42 0.66
N ARG A 499 11.87 -18.90 0.44
CA ARG A 499 10.80 -19.62 -0.26
C ARG A 499 10.42 -19.03 -1.60
N PHE A 500 10.14 -17.72 -1.66
CA PHE A 500 9.58 -17.12 -2.87
C PHE A 500 10.31 -15.85 -3.32
N PHE A 501 10.25 -15.63 -4.62
CA PHE A 501 10.47 -14.34 -5.25
C PHE A 501 9.20 -13.84 -5.91
N HIS A 502 8.88 -12.57 -5.73
CA HIS A 502 7.74 -11.93 -6.39
C HIS A 502 8.04 -10.49 -6.79
N GLY A 503 7.16 -9.93 -7.62
CA GLY A 503 7.31 -8.61 -8.22
C GLY A 503 6.63 -8.54 -9.57
N ASP A 504 6.85 -7.44 -10.29
CA ASP A 504 6.34 -7.30 -11.64
C ASP A 504 6.99 -8.31 -12.61
N SER A 505 6.49 -8.37 -13.84
CA SER A 505 6.97 -9.38 -14.81
C SER A 505 8.45 -9.22 -15.17
N PRO A 506 8.97 -8.00 -15.46
CA PRO A 506 10.40 -7.76 -15.61
C PRO A 506 11.28 -8.26 -14.45
N SER A 507 10.84 -8.07 -13.21
CA SER A 507 11.57 -8.54 -12.02
C SER A 507 11.63 -10.06 -11.95
N ARG A 508 10.50 -10.72 -12.16
CA ARG A 508 10.41 -12.19 -12.19
C ARG A 508 11.23 -12.80 -13.32
N GLN A 509 11.21 -12.17 -14.49
CA GLN A 509 12.03 -12.55 -15.64
C GLN A 509 13.52 -12.41 -15.34
N TYR A 510 13.91 -11.32 -14.68
CA TYR A 510 15.29 -11.11 -14.24
C TYR A 510 15.75 -12.21 -13.26
N GLU A 511 14.97 -12.49 -12.22
CA GLU A 511 15.36 -13.48 -11.21
C GLU A 511 15.47 -14.89 -11.82
N ALA A 512 14.52 -15.25 -12.68
CA ALA A 512 14.46 -16.57 -13.34
C ALA A 512 15.48 -16.76 -14.48
N GLY A 513 16.17 -15.71 -14.92
CA GLY A 513 17.01 -15.77 -16.13
C GLY A 513 16.21 -15.86 -17.43
N GLN A 514 14.94 -15.46 -17.41
CA GLN A 514 14.04 -15.43 -18.57
C GLN A 514 14.23 -14.13 -19.37
N GLN A 515 13.98 -14.18 -20.68
CA GLN A 515 13.93 -12.97 -21.50
C GLN A 515 12.86 -11.99 -21.01
N LYS A 516 13.18 -10.70 -21.14
CA LYS A 516 12.24 -9.61 -20.89
C LYS A 516 11.39 -9.34 -22.13
N GLY A 517 10.09 -9.59 -22.05
CA GLY A 517 9.19 -9.49 -23.21
C GLY A 517 9.40 -10.62 -24.23
N GLY A 518 9.29 -10.34 -25.53
CA GLY A 518 9.48 -11.34 -26.59
C GLY A 518 8.37 -12.40 -26.66
N ASN A 519 8.61 -13.50 -27.36
CA ASN A 519 7.58 -14.52 -27.62
C ASN A 519 7.41 -15.54 -26.47
N TYR A 520 8.33 -15.58 -25.51
CA TYR A 520 8.27 -16.47 -24.35
C TYR A 520 8.59 -15.64 -23.12
N TYR A 521 7.62 -14.88 -22.62
CA TYR A 521 7.83 -13.93 -21.54
C TYR A 521 7.52 -14.52 -20.16
N CYS A 522 6.82 -15.66 -20.09
CA CYS A 522 6.41 -16.24 -18.82
C CYS A 522 7.61 -16.85 -18.08
N ALA A 523 7.83 -16.41 -16.84
CA ALA A 523 8.93 -16.88 -15.99
C ALA A 523 8.67 -18.24 -15.32
N LEU A 524 7.50 -18.86 -15.53
CA LEU A 524 7.14 -20.14 -14.93
C LEU A 524 7.01 -21.26 -15.95
N CYS A 525 6.19 -21.10 -16.99
CA CYS A 525 5.81 -22.23 -17.85
C CYS A 525 6.34 -22.15 -19.30
N GLY A 526 7.11 -21.11 -19.66
CA GLY A 526 7.68 -20.98 -21.00
C GLY A 526 6.64 -20.90 -22.13
N ALA A 527 5.38 -20.57 -21.83
CA ALA A 527 4.31 -20.49 -22.83
C ALA A 527 4.60 -19.45 -23.92
N SER A 528 4.29 -19.82 -25.16
CA SER A 528 4.39 -18.93 -26.32
C SER A 528 3.31 -17.85 -26.29
N ALA A 529 3.72 -16.59 -26.42
CA ALA A 529 2.88 -15.39 -26.51
C ALA A 529 1.87 -15.44 -27.67
N HIS A 530 2.08 -16.31 -28.66
CA HIS A 530 1.15 -16.51 -29.77
C HIS A 530 -0.03 -17.44 -29.42
N ARG A 531 0.08 -18.20 -28.33
CA ARG A 531 -0.86 -19.26 -27.93
C ARG A 531 -1.35 -19.11 -26.49
N VAL A 532 -1.00 -18.03 -25.80
CA VAL A 532 -1.38 -17.80 -24.38
C VAL A 532 -2.89 -17.71 -24.13
N TYR A 533 -3.70 -17.52 -25.18
CA TYR A 533 -5.17 -17.55 -25.13
C TYR A 533 -5.78 -18.92 -25.47
N GLU A 534 -4.96 -19.91 -25.81
CA GLU A 534 -5.36 -21.31 -25.96
C GLU A 534 -5.24 -21.99 -24.60
N LEU A 535 -6.36 -22.09 -23.87
CA LEU A 535 -6.33 -22.58 -22.49
C LEU A 535 -5.81 -24.02 -22.39
N ASP A 536 -6.11 -24.88 -23.36
CA ASP A 536 -5.61 -26.26 -23.36
C ASP A 536 -4.09 -26.37 -23.51
N TYR A 537 -3.47 -25.45 -24.24
CA TYR A 537 -2.03 -25.33 -24.35
C TYR A 537 -1.42 -24.81 -23.05
N VAL A 538 -1.88 -23.67 -22.53
CA VAL A 538 -1.25 -23.05 -21.35
C VAL A 538 -1.47 -23.87 -20.07
N PHE A 539 -2.57 -24.61 -19.96
CA PHE A 539 -2.85 -25.46 -18.80
C PHE A 539 -1.97 -26.71 -18.75
N ARG A 540 -1.44 -27.14 -19.91
CA ARG A 540 -0.52 -28.28 -20.03
C ARG A 540 0.94 -27.87 -20.18
N CYS A 541 1.25 -26.57 -20.15
CA CYS A 541 2.63 -26.10 -20.11
C CYS A 541 3.23 -26.46 -18.74
N PRO A 542 4.31 -27.25 -18.68
CA PRO A 542 4.87 -27.70 -17.43
C PRO A 542 5.48 -26.54 -16.63
N HIS A 543 5.48 -26.65 -15.30
CA HIS A 543 6.19 -25.70 -14.47
C HIS A 543 7.71 -25.91 -14.60
N MET A 544 8.45 -24.85 -14.94
CA MET A 544 9.90 -24.85 -14.99
C MET A 544 10.50 -24.29 -13.70
N SER A 545 11.06 -25.17 -12.87
CA SER A 545 11.80 -24.75 -11.68
C SER A 545 13.09 -23.99 -12.05
N LEU A 546 13.67 -23.28 -11.08
CA LEU A 546 14.97 -22.64 -11.24
C LEU A 546 16.08 -23.66 -11.57
N GLY A 547 16.00 -24.88 -11.02
CA GLY A 547 16.92 -25.98 -11.34
C GLY A 547 16.76 -26.47 -12.79
N ASP A 548 15.52 -26.64 -13.26
CA ASP A 548 15.26 -27.03 -14.66
C ASP A 548 15.83 -25.98 -15.64
N ARG A 549 15.70 -24.70 -15.30
CA ARG A 549 16.25 -23.57 -16.09
C ARG A 549 17.77 -23.60 -16.14
N GLN A 550 18.42 -23.85 -15.00
CA GLN A 550 19.88 -24.01 -14.93
C GLN A 550 20.32 -25.16 -15.83
N GLN A 551 19.70 -26.34 -15.69
CA GLN A 551 20.03 -27.51 -16.50
C GLN A 551 19.84 -27.26 -17.99
N LEU A 552 18.76 -26.58 -18.38
CA LEU A 552 18.49 -26.23 -19.78
C LEU A 552 19.59 -25.34 -20.38
N VAL A 553 20.12 -24.38 -19.62
CA VAL A 553 21.21 -23.51 -20.08
C VAL A 553 22.53 -24.28 -20.19
N LEU A 554 22.82 -25.15 -19.22
CA LEU A 554 24.10 -25.88 -19.16
C LEU A 554 24.14 -27.15 -20.02
N LYS A 555 23.00 -27.59 -20.57
CA LYS A 555 22.87 -28.76 -21.45
C LYS A 555 23.85 -28.71 -22.63
N GLY A 556 24.06 -27.53 -23.22
CA GLY A 556 24.97 -27.36 -24.35
C GLY A 556 26.32 -26.70 -23.99
N PRO A 557 27.36 -26.94 -24.81
CA PRO A 557 28.73 -26.52 -24.53
C PRO A 557 28.90 -25.00 -24.52
N CYS A 558 28.24 -24.26 -25.41
CA CYS A 558 28.36 -22.81 -25.48
C CYS A 558 27.65 -22.16 -24.29
N GLY A 559 26.46 -22.64 -23.95
CA GLY A 559 25.72 -22.19 -22.76
C GLY A 559 26.53 -22.38 -21.48
N LYS A 560 27.13 -23.57 -21.30
CA LYS A 560 27.98 -23.89 -20.15
C LYS A 560 29.24 -23.02 -20.07
N VAL A 561 30.05 -22.97 -21.12
CA VAL A 561 31.32 -22.23 -21.14
C VAL A 561 31.07 -20.74 -20.91
N ASN A 562 30.09 -20.14 -21.60
CA ASN A 562 29.82 -18.72 -21.48
C ASN A 562 29.19 -18.36 -20.12
N SER A 563 28.41 -19.25 -19.51
CA SER A 563 27.89 -19.05 -18.14
C SER A 563 29.02 -19.09 -17.12
N LEU A 564 29.96 -20.04 -17.21
CA LEU A 564 31.15 -20.11 -16.34
C LEU A 564 32.04 -18.87 -16.49
N ALA A 565 32.09 -18.29 -17.70
CA ALA A 565 32.73 -17.00 -17.97
C ALA A 565 31.91 -15.78 -17.51
N LYS A 566 30.80 -15.98 -16.78
CA LYS A 566 29.90 -14.94 -16.25
C LYS A 566 29.31 -14.03 -17.34
N SER A 567 29.03 -14.59 -18.52
CA SER A 567 28.27 -13.88 -19.55
C SER A 567 26.81 -13.73 -19.12
N ASN A 568 26.28 -12.50 -19.11
CA ASN A 568 24.88 -12.24 -18.79
C ASN A 568 23.90 -12.67 -19.90
N LYS A 569 24.40 -12.92 -21.12
CA LYS A 569 23.66 -13.47 -22.25
C LYS A 569 24.49 -14.57 -22.94
N PRO A 570 24.60 -15.77 -22.35
CA PRO A 570 25.42 -16.88 -22.85
C PRO A 570 25.23 -17.24 -24.33
N PHE A 571 24.04 -17.05 -24.88
CA PHE A 571 23.69 -17.42 -26.26
C PHE A 571 23.72 -16.24 -27.25
N HIS A 572 24.02 -15.02 -26.80
CA HIS A 572 23.99 -13.86 -27.69
C HIS A 572 25.24 -13.77 -28.56
N GLY A 573 25.06 -13.60 -29.87
CA GLY A 573 26.16 -13.33 -30.80
C GLY A 573 26.99 -14.55 -31.16
N LEU A 574 26.48 -15.77 -30.94
CA LEU A 574 27.17 -17.00 -31.33
C LEU A 574 27.47 -17.02 -32.84
N THR A 575 28.64 -17.55 -33.18
CA THR A 575 29.04 -17.79 -34.58
C THR A 575 28.29 -19.03 -35.11
N LYS A 576 28.17 -19.17 -36.44
CA LYS A 576 27.55 -20.37 -37.05
C LYS A 576 28.18 -21.68 -36.53
N PRO A 577 29.52 -21.84 -36.46
CA PRO A 577 30.13 -23.05 -35.89
C PRO A 577 29.75 -23.31 -34.43
N ASN A 578 29.65 -22.27 -33.60
CA ASN A 578 29.26 -22.41 -32.20
C ASN A 578 27.77 -22.77 -32.04
N LEU A 579 26.90 -22.26 -32.93
CA LEU A 579 25.49 -22.66 -32.98
C LEU A 579 25.33 -24.13 -33.38
N VAL A 580 26.04 -24.57 -34.43
CA VAL A 580 26.06 -25.99 -34.84
C VAL A 580 26.52 -26.87 -33.68
N LYS A 581 27.60 -26.50 -33.00
CA LYS A 581 28.12 -27.23 -31.84
C LYS A 581 27.11 -27.29 -30.68
N GLU A 582 26.44 -26.18 -30.39
CA GLU A 582 25.42 -26.09 -29.34
C GLU A 582 24.20 -26.97 -29.66
N LEU A 583 23.66 -26.88 -30.88
CA LEU A 583 22.49 -27.63 -31.32
C LEU A 583 22.76 -29.12 -31.45
N ASN A 584 23.95 -29.51 -31.94
CA ASN A 584 24.38 -30.92 -31.99
C ASN A 584 24.42 -31.54 -30.60
N ALA A 585 24.97 -30.84 -29.61
CA ALA A 585 25.00 -31.33 -28.23
C ALA A 585 23.59 -31.48 -27.61
N ARG A 586 22.62 -30.72 -28.13
CA ARG A 586 21.22 -30.78 -27.71
C ARG A 586 20.38 -31.77 -28.53
N SER A 587 20.96 -32.40 -29.56
CA SER A 587 20.30 -33.32 -30.50
C SER A 587 19.14 -32.69 -31.29
N ILE A 588 19.25 -31.42 -31.67
CA ILE A 588 18.21 -30.63 -32.37
C ILE A 588 18.75 -29.90 -33.59
N PHE A 589 19.70 -30.50 -34.30
CA PHE A 589 20.32 -29.87 -35.46
C PHE A 589 19.47 -30.04 -36.72
N ASP A 590 18.94 -28.93 -37.24
CA ASP A 590 18.26 -28.83 -38.51
C ASP A 590 18.61 -27.48 -39.18
N GLY A 591 18.76 -27.47 -40.50
CA GLY A 591 19.09 -26.26 -41.26
C GLY A 591 20.59 -25.93 -41.38
N ASP A 592 20.88 -24.94 -42.24
CA ASP A 592 22.26 -24.57 -42.60
C ASP A 592 22.51 -23.06 -42.51
N LYS A 593 21.47 -22.22 -42.50
CA LYS A 593 21.66 -20.77 -42.33
C LYS A 593 21.77 -20.42 -40.86
N LYS A 594 22.66 -19.47 -40.53
CA LYS A 594 22.84 -18.98 -39.15
C LYS A 594 21.52 -18.60 -38.48
N LYS A 595 20.61 -17.92 -39.19
CA LYS A 595 19.32 -17.48 -38.66
C LYS A 595 18.39 -18.64 -38.31
N GLU A 596 18.35 -19.68 -39.14
CA GLU A 596 17.55 -20.89 -38.89
C GLU A 596 18.03 -21.58 -37.59
N LEU A 597 19.36 -21.71 -37.44
CA LEU A 597 19.97 -22.26 -36.22
C LEU A 597 19.70 -21.39 -34.97
N GLU A 598 19.73 -20.06 -35.10
CA GLU A 598 19.39 -19.15 -33.99
C GLU A 598 17.93 -19.27 -33.57
N ASP A 599 17.01 -19.44 -34.53
CA ASP A 599 15.59 -19.55 -34.25
C ASP A 599 15.25 -20.92 -33.62
N LEU A 600 15.87 -22.02 -34.09
CA LEU A 600 15.78 -23.33 -33.44
C LEU A 600 16.25 -23.31 -31.98
N LEU A 601 17.40 -22.66 -31.71
CA LEU A 601 17.90 -22.54 -30.35
C LEU A 601 16.94 -21.71 -29.47
N LYS A 602 16.33 -20.65 -30.01
CA LYS A 602 15.34 -19.84 -29.25
C LYS A 602 14.09 -20.64 -28.92
N GLU A 603 13.65 -21.52 -29.81
CA GLU A 603 12.50 -22.40 -29.60
C GLU A 603 12.80 -23.42 -28.51
N GLU A 604 13.93 -24.14 -28.57
CA GLU A 604 14.37 -25.08 -27.52
C GLU A 604 14.50 -24.42 -26.14
N LEU A 605 15.00 -23.18 -26.09
CA LEU A 605 15.23 -22.49 -24.83
C LEU A 605 13.94 -21.92 -24.21
N HIS A 606 12.83 -21.84 -24.96
CA HIS A 606 11.57 -21.24 -24.50
C HIS A 606 11.75 -19.90 -23.77
N GLY A 607 12.65 -19.07 -24.29
CA GLY A 607 13.00 -17.74 -23.75
C GLY A 607 13.92 -17.72 -22.53
N VAL A 608 14.42 -18.85 -22.03
CA VAL A 608 15.49 -18.88 -21.03
C VAL A 608 16.77 -18.33 -21.66
N GLN A 609 17.31 -17.25 -21.09
CA GLN A 609 18.49 -16.56 -21.65
C GLN A 609 19.78 -16.88 -20.91
N ARG A 610 19.69 -17.17 -19.61
CA ARG A 610 20.83 -17.43 -18.72
C ARG A 610 20.37 -18.28 -17.53
N VAL A 611 21.32 -18.76 -16.74
CA VAL A 611 21.02 -19.37 -15.43
C VAL A 611 20.31 -18.36 -14.51
N PRO A 612 19.51 -18.82 -13.52
CA PRO A 612 18.88 -17.96 -12.53
C PRO A 612 19.85 -16.97 -11.86
N ALA A 613 19.34 -15.81 -11.43
CA ALA A 613 20.18 -14.72 -10.92
C ALA A 613 21.08 -15.16 -9.75
N LEU A 614 20.55 -15.91 -8.78
CA LEU A 614 21.33 -16.42 -7.64
C LEU A 614 22.40 -17.46 -8.03
N LEU A 615 22.31 -18.07 -9.20
CA LEU A 615 23.31 -19.01 -9.72
C LEU A 615 24.26 -18.35 -10.71
N PHE A 616 24.12 -17.06 -10.99
CA PHE A 616 24.90 -16.37 -12.01
C PHE A 616 26.41 -16.41 -11.76
N THR A 617 26.86 -16.20 -10.51
CA THR A 617 28.29 -16.16 -10.20
C THR A 617 28.89 -17.52 -9.92
N ARG A 618 28.05 -18.54 -9.66
CA ARG A 618 28.43 -19.95 -9.45
C ARG A 618 27.46 -20.89 -10.22
N PRO A 619 27.49 -20.92 -11.56
CA PRO A 619 26.49 -21.62 -12.37
C PRO A 619 26.49 -23.15 -12.22
N ASP A 620 27.56 -23.72 -11.69
CA ASP A 620 27.76 -25.16 -11.45
C ASP A 620 27.19 -25.62 -10.10
N LYS A 621 26.84 -24.70 -9.21
CA LYS A 621 26.28 -25.00 -7.89
C LYS A 621 24.79 -25.30 -7.96
N THR A 622 24.29 -26.12 -7.03
CA THR A 622 22.85 -26.38 -6.89
C THR A 622 22.20 -25.30 -6.02
N LEU A 623 20.89 -25.11 -6.17
CA LEU A 623 20.13 -24.22 -5.28
C LEU A 623 20.21 -24.64 -3.81
N GLU A 624 20.28 -25.95 -3.55
CA GLU A 624 20.47 -26.49 -2.19
C GLU A 624 21.80 -26.04 -1.59
N SER A 625 22.90 -26.06 -2.36
CA SER A 625 24.22 -25.63 -1.89
C SER A 625 24.32 -24.13 -1.56
N ILE A 626 23.30 -23.34 -1.90
CA ILE A 626 23.18 -21.91 -1.57
C ILE A 626 21.92 -21.63 -0.71
N ASN A 627 21.39 -22.64 0.00
CA ASN A 627 20.26 -22.53 0.92
C ASN A 627 18.94 -22.05 0.28
N CYS A 628 18.76 -22.37 -0.99
CA CYS A 628 17.60 -22.00 -1.80
C CYS A 628 16.92 -23.22 -2.43
N ALA A 629 17.03 -24.42 -1.82
CA ALA A 629 16.44 -25.65 -2.35
C ALA A 629 14.93 -25.50 -2.64
N SER A 630 14.22 -24.79 -1.77
CA SER A 630 12.79 -24.49 -1.88
C SER A 630 12.50 -23.11 -2.51
N TYR A 631 13.42 -22.50 -3.25
CA TYR A 631 13.21 -21.15 -3.79
C TYR A 631 12.48 -21.18 -5.14
N GLU A 632 11.32 -20.51 -5.23
CA GLU A 632 10.48 -20.47 -6.43
C GLU A 632 10.08 -19.05 -6.83
N ILE A 633 9.78 -18.87 -8.12
CA ILE A 633 9.27 -17.62 -8.67
C ILE A 633 7.74 -17.69 -8.74
N LEU A 634 7.04 -16.68 -8.24
CA LEU A 634 5.58 -16.63 -8.28
C LEU A 634 5.05 -16.17 -9.65
N GLY A 635 4.05 -16.88 -10.18
CA GLY A 635 3.51 -16.66 -11.54
C GLY A 635 2.38 -15.67 -11.63
N PHE A 636 1.77 -15.34 -10.50
CA PHE A 636 0.67 -14.41 -10.41
C PHE A 636 0.92 -13.41 -9.28
N GLU A 637 0.78 -12.13 -9.57
CA GLU A 637 0.89 -11.04 -8.60
C GLU A 637 -0.38 -10.18 -8.70
N PRO A 638 -1.25 -10.18 -7.67
CA PRO A 638 -2.56 -9.55 -7.75
C PRO A 638 -2.57 -8.07 -8.13
N LEU A 639 -1.66 -7.25 -7.61
CA LEU A 639 -1.67 -5.80 -7.83
C LEU A 639 -1.56 -5.44 -9.31
N HIS A 640 -0.61 -6.04 -10.00
CA HIS A 640 -0.33 -5.79 -11.41
C HIS A 640 -1.24 -6.61 -12.33
N ASP A 641 -1.38 -7.91 -12.08
CA ASP A 641 -2.07 -8.81 -13.00
C ASP A 641 -3.58 -8.53 -13.01
N ILE A 642 -4.24 -8.45 -11.84
CA ILE A 642 -5.67 -8.11 -11.76
C ILE A 642 -5.91 -6.67 -12.20
N GLY A 643 -5.14 -5.72 -11.67
CA GLY A 643 -5.31 -4.30 -11.98
C GLY A 643 -5.24 -4.00 -13.48
N LYS A 644 -4.25 -4.59 -14.17
CA LYS A 644 -4.06 -4.37 -15.61
C LYS A 644 -5.05 -5.16 -16.47
N HIS A 645 -5.47 -6.36 -16.05
CA HIS A 645 -6.52 -7.07 -16.77
C HIS A 645 -7.87 -6.37 -16.67
N ILE A 646 -8.23 -5.83 -15.49
CA ILE A 646 -9.42 -4.99 -15.34
C ILE A 646 -9.33 -3.75 -16.21
N GLU A 647 -8.20 -3.05 -16.21
CA GLU A 647 -7.97 -1.88 -17.07
C GLU A 647 -8.18 -2.24 -18.55
N ASN A 648 -7.58 -3.35 -19.01
CA ASN A 648 -7.72 -3.81 -20.39
C ASN A 648 -9.17 -4.17 -20.74
N LEU A 649 -9.86 -4.91 -19.87
CA LEU A 649 -11.25 -5.29 -20.08
C LEU A 649 -12.16 -4.07 -20.16
N LEU A 650 -12.08 -3.15 -19.21
CA LEU A 650 -12.94 -1.97 -19.16
C LEU A 650 -12.61 -0.96 -20.27
N THR A 651 -11.40 -0.99 -20.83
CA THR A 651 -11.03 -0.18 -22.00
C THR A 651 -11.65 -0.73 -23.28
N GLU A 652 -11.63 -2.05 -23.45
CA GLU A 652 -12.04 -2.70 -24.70
C GLU A 652 -13.56 -2.97 -24.76
N LEU A 653 -14.15 -3.44 -23.66
CA LEU A 653 -15.55 -3.85 -23.56
C LEU A 653 -16.56 -2.85 -24.15
N PRO A 654 -16.48 -1.52 -23.92
CA PRO A 654 -17.47 -0.59 -24.45
C PRO A 654 -17.66 -0.67 -25.97
N ASP A 655 -16.64 -1.06 -26.71
CA ASP A 655 -16.69 -1.11 -28.17
C ASP A 655 -17.24 -2.44 -28.72
N HIS A 656 -17.50 -3.41 -27.84
CA HIS A 656 -18.16 -4.68 -28.17
C HIS A 656 -19.63 -4.71 -27.75
N LEU A 657 -20.15 -3.60 -27.26
CA LEU A 657 -21.54 -3.47 -26.80
C LEU A 657 -22.39 -2.65 -27.77
N PRO A 658 -23.72 -2.88 -27.80
CA PRO A 658 -24.67 -1.97 -28.44
C PRO A 658 -24.56 -0.54 -27.91
N THR A 659 -24.88 0.46 -28.73
CA THR A 659 -24.66 1.88 -28.43
C THR A 659 -25.26 2.35 -27.09
N ASN A 660 -26.45 1.86 -26.74
CA ASN A 660 -27.13 2.19 -25.47
C ASN A 660 -26.37 1.62 -24.25
N GLU A 661 -25.99 0.34 -24.30
CA GLU A 661 -25.21 -0.35 -23.26
C GLU A 661 -23.82 0.28 -23.11
N ALA A 662 -23.14 0.51 -24.23
CA ALA A 662 -21.83 1.16 -24.28
C ALA A 662 -21.87 2.56 -23.65
N SER A 663 -22.91 3.36 -23.96
CA SER A 663 -23.07 4.71 -23.42
C SER A 663 -23.26 4.69 -21.91
N LYS A 664 -24.08 3.75 -21.39
CA LYS A 664 -24.28 3.59 -19.94
C LYS A 664 -23.00 3.17 -19.23
N LEU A 665 -22.29 2.18 -19.77
CA LEU A 665 -21.03 1.72 -19.21
C LEU A 665 -19.96 2.84 -19.22
N LYS A 666 -19.81 3.58 -20.32
CA LYS A 666 -18.90 4.73 -20.41
C LYS A 666 -19.22 5.80 -19.37
N ALA A 667 -20.51 6.09 -19.14
CA ALA A 667 -20.93 7.04 -18.11
C ALA A 667 -20.56 6.57 -16.69
N VAL A 668 -20.73 5.28 -16.38
CA VAL A 668 -20.32 4.71 -15.07
C VAL A 668 -18.80 4.76 -14.90
N LEU A 669 -18.03 4.45 -15.95
CA LEU A 669 -16.57 4.54 -15.92
C LEU A 669 -16.08 5.97 -15.66
N GLU A 670 -16.68 6.96 -16.33
CA GLU A 670 -16.33 8.37 -16.14
C GLU A 670 -16.57 8.82 -14.70
N LEU A 671 -17.70 8.44 -14.10
CA LEU A 671 -18.01 8.74 -12.70
C LEU A 671 -17.09 8.01 -11.70
N SER A 672 -16.61 6.81 -12.06
CA SER A 672 -15.82 5.97 -11.15
C SER A 672 -14.33 6.35 -11.16
N ILE A 673 -13.76 6.58 -12.35
CA ILE A 673 -12.31 6.77 -12.54
C ILE A 673 -11.91 7.91 -13.49
N GLY A 674 -12.86 8.60 -14.14
CA GLY A 674 -12.57 9.65 -15.13
C GLY A 674 -11.84 10.87 -14.57
N GLY A 675 -12.24 11.33 -13.38
CA GLY A 675 -11.65 12.51 -12.72
C GLY A 675 -10.28 12.29 -12.04
N LYS A 676 -9.65 11.11 -12.18
CA LYS A 676 -8.39 10.77 -11.49
C LYS A 676 -7.18 10.94 -12.42
N GLU A 677 -6.25 11.80 -12.04
CA GLU A 677 -4.98 12.00 -12.77
C GLU A 677 -4.07 10.77 -12.76
N THR A 678 -4.08 10.00 -11.66
CA THR A 678 -3.34 8.73 -11.53
C THR A 678 -4.30 7.67 -11.02
N LYS A 679 -4.47 6.61 -11.81
CA LYS A 679 -5.36 5.48 -11.52
C LYS A 679 -4.53 4.36 -10.90
N ARG A 680 -4.87 3.97 -9.67
CA ARG A 680 -4.26 2.84 -8.95
C ARG A 680 -5.11 1.59 -9.14
N THR A 681 -4.55 0.42 -8.85
CA THR A 681 -5.29 -0.85 -8.96
C THR A 681 -6.57 -0.86 -8.13
N ILE A 682 -6.56 -0.32 -6.91
CA ILE A 682 -7.79 -0.17 -6.11
C ILE A 682 -8.89 0.62 -6.84
N ASP A 683 -8.51 1.62 -7.65
CA ASP A 683 -9.47 2.42 -8.40
C ASP A 683 -10.14 1.57 -9.50
N TYR A 684 -9.37 0.71 -10.17
CA TYR A 684 -9.89 -0.26 -11.13
C TYR A 684 -10.75 -1.35 -10.49
N ARG A 685 -10.34 -1.89 -9.33
CA ARG A 685 -11.11 -2.87 -8.56
C ARG A 685 -12.47 -2.30 -8.13
N CYS A 686 -12.49 -1.07 -7.61
CA CYS A 686 -13.74 -0.37 -7.29
C CYS A 686 -14.58 -0.13 -8.55
N ALA A 687 -13.96 0.32 -9.65
CA ALA A 687 -14.65 0.57 -10.91
C ALA A 687 -15.32 -0.69 -11.46
N LEU A 688 -14.64 -1.85 -11.40
CA LEU A 688 -15.20 -3.12 -11.84
C LEU A 688 -16.48 -3.47 -11.06
N ILE A 689 -16.45 -3.34 -9.73
CA ILE A 689 -17.62 -3.60 -8.87
C ILE A 689 -18.76 -2.63 -9.20
N MET A 690 -18.46 -1.34 -9.32
CA MET A 690 -19.45 -0.32 -9.65
C MET A 690 -20.06 -0.56 -11.03
N VAL A 691 -19.25 -0.91 -12.03
CA VAL A 691 -19.71 -1.24 -13.38
C VAL A 691 -20.59 -2.49 -13.35
N SER A 692 -20.12 -3.60 -12.77
CA SER A 692 -20.88 -4.85 -12.64
C SER A 692 -22.24 -4.60 -11.96
N ASN A 693 -22.30 -3.79 -10.91
CA ASN A 693 -23.54 -3.50 -10.21
C ASN A 693 -24.49 -2.61 -11.04
N GLN A 694 -23.97 -1.50 -11.60
CA GLN A 694 -24.81 -0.47 -12.25
C GLN A 694 -25.33 -0.87 -13.63
N ILE A 695 -24.71 -1.85 -14.29
CA ILE A 695 -25.16 -2.33 -15.62
C ILE A 695 -25.96 -3.63 -15.55
N ARG A 696 -26.12 -4.19 -14.34
CA ARG A 696 -26.89 -5.42 -14.11
C ARG A 696 -28.33 -5.26 -14.56
N GLY A 697 -28.82 -6.22 -15.32
CA GLY A 697 -30.16 -6.20 -15.92
C GLY A 697 -30.31 -5.25 -17.13
N ILE A 698 -29.26 -4.49 -17.48
CA ILE A 698 -29.24 -3.61 -18.66
C ILE A 698 -28.51 -4.30 -19.81
N VAL A 699 -27.38 -4.95 -19.52
CA VAL A 699 -26.54 -5.61 -20.52
C VAL A 699 -26.93 -7.06 -20.75
N ASN A 700 -26.46 -7.62 -21.87
CA ASN A 700 -26.56 -9.05 -22.16
C ASN A 700 -26.06 -9.91 -20.96
N PRO A 701 -26.75 -11.01 -20.59
CA PRO A 701 -26.33 -11.88 -19.49
C PRO A 701 -24.88 -12.39 -19.58
N MET A 702 -24.35 -12.67 -20.79
CA MET A 702 -22.96 -13.09 -20.96
C MET A 702 -21.96 -11.96 -20.64
N VAL A 703 -22.32 -10.70 -20.93
CA VAL A 703 -21.52 -9.53 -20.57
C VAL A 703 -21.52 -9.34 -19.06
N GLN A 704 -22.69 -9.48 -18.43
CA GLN A 704 -22.79 -9.41 -16.98
C GLN A 704 -21.93 -10.49 -16.32
N LEU A 705 -22.00 -11.72 -16.83
CA LEU A 705 -21.22 -12.85 -16.32
C LEU A 705 -19.71 -12.67 -16.53
N LEU A 706 -19.29 -12.06 -17.65
CA LEU A 706 -17.89 -11.71 -17.89
C LEU A 706 -17.35 -10.77 -16.79
N LEU A 707 -18.16 -9.80 -16.36
CA LEU A 707 -17.78 -8.88 -15.28
C LEU A 707 -17.84 -9.57 -13.91
N ASP A 708 -18.89 -10.33 -13.65
CA ASP A 708 -19.11 -11.02 -12.37
C ASP A 708 -17.99 -12.05 -12.10
N THR A 709 -17.59 -12.82 -13.11
CA THR A 709 -16.45 -13.73 -12.98
C THR A 709 -15.17 -12.99 -12.60
N LEU A 710 -14.88 -11.83 -13.19
CA LEU A 710 -13.70 -11.04 -12.83
C LEU A 710 -13.82 -10.40 -11.43
N VAL A 711 -15.04 -10.02 -11.02
CA VAL A 711 -15.32 -9.53 -9.66
C VAL A 711 -14.98 -10.59 -8.63
N GLU A 712 -15.39 -11.84 -8.83
CA GLU A 712 -15.10 -12.91 -7.88
C GLU A 712 -13.64 -13.37 -7.94
N ILE A 713 -13.01 -13.38 -9.12
CA ILE A 713 -11.56 -13.65 -9.25
C ILE A 713 -10.76 -12.64 -8.44
N GLN A 714 -11.07 -11.33 -8.53
CA GLN A 714 -10.36 -10.33 -7.73
C GLN A 714 -10.62 -10.48 -6.23
N GLU A 715 -11.80 -10.96 -5.83
CA GLU A 715 -12.14 -11.17 -4.42
C GLU A 715 -11.30 -12.30 -3.84
N ILE A 716 -11.20 -13.43 -4.54
CA ILE A 716 -10.37 -14.57 -4.11
C ILE A 716 -8.88 -14.19 -4.12
N ALA A 717 -8.41 -13.47 -5.15
CA ALA A 717 -7.01 -13.03 -5.24
C ALA A 717 -6.56 -12.10 -4.11
N TYR A 718 -7.51 -11.44 -3.43
CA TYR A 718 -7.26 -10.56 -2.28
C TYR A 718 -7.73 -11.16 -0.94
N SER A 719 -8.17 -12.42 -0.95
CA SER A 719 -8.60 -13.13 0.26
C SER A 719 -7.40 -13.60 1.10
N SER A 720 -7.62 -13.64 2.41
CA SER A 720 -6.63 -14.08 3.41
C SER A 720 -6.41 -15.59 3.39
N GLU A 721 -5.34 -16.05 4.04
CA GLU A 721 -5.05 -17.49 4.18
C GLU A 721 -6.19 -18.23 4.90
N ALA A 722 -6.88 -17.58 5.85
CA ALA A 722 -8.04 -18.16 6.53
C ALA A 722 -9.24 -18.44 5.60
N GLN A 723 -9.29 -17.80 4.43
CA GLN A 723 -10.35 -17.98 3.43
C GLN A 723 -9.92 -18.92 2.28
N ARG A 724 -8.70 -19.45 2.33
CA ARG A 724 -8.17 -20.41 1.36
C ARG A 724 -8.65 -21.81 1.74
N THR A 725 -9.64 -22.30 1.01
CA THR A 725 -10.36 -23.55 1.29
C THR A 725 -10.51 -24.37 0.01
N PRO A 726 -10.72 -25.70 0.07
CA PRO A 726 -10.98 -26.51 -1.11
C PRO A 726 -12.05 -25.88 -2.02
N ARG A 727 -13.13 -25.38 -1.44
CA ARG A 727 -14.20 -24.65 -2.14
C ARG A 727 -13.69 -23.41 -2.87
N SER A 728 -12.92 -22.54 -2.20
CA SER A 728 -12.43 -21.31 -2.84
C SER A 728 -11.36 -21.57 -3.91
N VAL A 729 -10.57 -22.63 -3.76
CA VAL A 729 -9.65 -23.13 -4.80
C VAL A 729 -10.43 -23.61 -6.02
N LEU A 730 -11.43 -24.48 -5.83
CA LEU A 730 -12.29 -24.95 -6.93
C LEU A 730 -12.98 -23.78 -7.65
N ARG A 731 -13.54 -22.83 -6.88
CA ARG A 731 -14.17 -21.62 -7.41
C ARG A 731 -13.22 -20.83 -8.28
N LEU A 732 -11.97 -20.60 -7.85
CA LEU A 732 -10.99 -19.86 -8.65
C LEU A 732 -10.62 -20.57 -9.95
N HIS A 733 -10.44 -21.90 -9.91
CA HIS A 733 -10.21 -22.70 -11.11
C HIS A 733 -11.37 -22.53 -12.11
N ASN A 734 -12.61 -22.73 -11.64
CA ASN A 734 -13.80 -22.65 -12.49
C ASN A 734 -14.02 -21.25 -13.05
N LEU A 735 -13.92 -20.21 -12.21
CA LEU A 735 -14.08 -18.83 -12.61
C LEU A 735 -13.05 -18.38 -13.64
N THR A 736 -11.77 -18.73 -13.46
CA THR A 736 -10.72 -18.29 -14.38
C THR A 736 -10.85 -18.95 -15.76
N TRP A 737 -11.21 -20.24 -15.81
CA TRP A 737 -11.55 -20.90 -17.07
C TRP A 737 -12.77 -20.27 -17.73
N TYR A 738 -13.85 -20.06 -16.95
CA TYR A 738 -15.09 -19.53 -17.49
C TYR A 738 -14.94 -18.09 -17.96
N HIS A 739 -14.22 -17.26 -17.21
CA HIS A 739 -13.83 -15.91 -17.60
C HIS A 739 -13.06 -15.92 -18.93
N GLY A 740 -12.12 -16.85 -19.11
CA GLY A 740 -11.41 -17.03 -20.38
C GLY A 740 -12.35 -17.35 -21.55
N MET A 741 -13.36 -18.20 -21.34
CA MET A 741 -14.36 -18.52 -22.37
C MET A 741 -15.29 -17.35 -22.67
N LEU A 742 -15.67 -16.58 -21.64
CA LEU A 742 -16.49 -15.38 -21.78
C LEU A 742 -15.73 -14.28 -22.51
N CYS A 743 -14.44 -14.07 -22.25
CA CYS A 743 -13.62 -13.15 -23.04
C CYS A 743 -13.66 -13.52 -24.53
N ARG A 744 -13.47 -14.81 -24.86
CA ARG A 744 -13.52 -15.28 -26.25
C ARG A 744 -14.90 -15.11 -26.88
N SER A 745 -15.97 -15.29 -26.12
CA SER A 745 -17.35 -15.24 -26.62
C SER A 745 -17.89 -13.82 -26.76
N VAL A 746 -17.51 -12.92 -25.84
CA VAL A 746 -18.02 -11.54 -25.77
C VAL A 746 -17.10 -10.56 -26.49
N ILE A 747 -15.78 -10.66 -26.28
CA ILE A 747 -14.79 -9.75 -26.85
C ILE A 747 -14.22 -10.31 -28.16
N GLY A 748 -14.00 -11.63 -28.21
CA GLY A 748 -13.39 -12.28 -29.36
C GLY A 748 -11.94 -11.83 -29.60
N PHE A 749 -11.48 -11.91 -30.85
CA PHE A 749 -10.11 -11.56 -31.26
C PHE A 749 -10.03 -10.29 -32.12
N SER A 750 -11.19 -9.75 -32.53
CA SER A 750 -11.30 -8.53 -33.34
C SER A 750 -11.34 -7.28 -32.44
N LEU A 751 -10.25 -7.06 -31.71
CA LEU A 751 -10.11 -5.95 -30.77
C LEU A 751 -10.07 -4.60 -31.51
N LYS A 752 -10.68 -3.56 -30.92
CA LYS A 752 -10.81 -2.21 -31.48
C LYS A 752 -9.88 -1.19 -30.82
N GLN A 753 -9.60 -1.31 -29.52
CA GLN A 753 -8.73 -0.37 -28.79
C GLN A 753 -7.36 -0.96 -28.45
N LEU A 754 -7.32 -2.26 -28.18
CA LEU A 754 -6.13 -2.97 -27.71
C LEU A 754 -5.63 -3.98 -28.74
N THR A 755 -4.35 -4.35 -28.65
CA THR A 755 -3.82 -5.48 -29.43
C THR A 755 -4.12 -6.80 -28.72
N THR A 756 -4.20 -7.90 -29.46
CA THR A 756 -4.38 -9.26 -28.88
C THR A 756 -3.32 -9.56 -27.82
N ARG A 757 -2.08 -9.14 -28.07
CA ARG A 757 -0.97 -9.28 -27.13
C ARG A 757 -1.13 -8.46 -25.85
N LYS A 758 -1.87 -7.35 -25.89
CA LYS A 758 -2.12 -6.54 -24.68
C LYS A 758 -3.28 -7.10 -23.87
N PHE A 759 -4.38 -7.46 -24.53
CA PHE A 759 -5.58 -8.00 -23.87
C PHE A 759 -5.37 -9.44 -23.37
N TYR A 760 -5.00 -10.36 -24.27
CA TYR A 760 -4.80 -11.78 -23.99
C TYR A 760 -3.35 -12.15 -23.65
N GLY A 761 -2.50 -11.16 -23.38
CA GLY A 761 -1.10 -11.37 -23.07
C GLY A 761 -0.84 -11.76 -21.63
N ASN A 762 0.21 -11.17 -21.07
CA ASN A 762 0.79 -11.58 -19.80
C ASN A 762 -0.21 -11.57 -18.63
N TYR A 763 -1.01 -10.51 -18.50
CA TYR A 763 -1.94 -10.39 -17.37
C TYR A 763 -3.06 -11.44 -17.44
N PHE A 764 -3.66 -11.63 -18.62
CA PHE A 764 -4.64 -12.69 -18.86
C PHE A 764 -4.05 -14.09 -18.62
N HIS A 765 -2.85 -14.35 -19.12
CA HIS A 765 -2.14 -15.61 -18.92
C HIS A 765 -1.87 -15.88 -17.44
N ASN A 766 -1.35 -14.91 -16.69
CA ASN A 766 -1.06 -15.08 -15.27
C ASN A 766 -2.33 -15.37 -14.46
N ILE A 767 -3.44 -14.67 -14.76
CA ILE A 767 -4.73 -14.91 -14.10
C ILE A 767 -5.28 -16.31 -14.42
N THR A 768 -5.25 -16.73 -15.68
CA THR A 768 -5.91 -17.99 -16.09
C THR A 768 -5.05 -19.23 -15.84
N ALA A 769 -3.74 -19.15 -16.10
CA ALA A 769 -2.83 -20.27 -15.94
C ALA A 769 -2.27 -20.36 -14.52
N HIS A 770 -1.81 -19.26 -13.93
CA HIS A 770 -0.99 -19.30 -12.71
C HIS A 770 -1.76 -19.04 -11.42
N ALA A 771 -2.72 -18.11 -11.41
CA ALA A 771 -3.47 -17.79 -10.19
C ALA A 771 -4.13 -19.02 -9.52
N PRO A 772 -4.77 -19.96 -10.25
CA PRO A 772 -5.41 -21.12 -9.61
C PRO A 772 -4.41 -22.12 -9.01
N ILE A 773 -3.32 -22.45 -9.71
CA ILE A 773 -2.28 -23.34 -9.13
C ILE A 773 -1.60 -22.67 -7.94
N GLN A 774 -1.30 -21.37 -8.04
CA GLN A 774 -0.67 -20.65 -6.93
C GLN A 774 -1.57 -20.62 -5.68
N ASN A 775 -2.88 -20.43 -5.85
CA ASN A 775 -3.83 -20.45 -4.74
C ASN A 775 -3.99 -21.83 -4.08
N ARG A 776 -3.52 -22.92 -4.72
CA ARG A 776 -3.42 -24.23 -4.05
C ARG A 776 -2.33 -24.28 -2.99
N LEU A 777 -1.30 -23.43 -3.08
CA LEU A 777 -0.14 -23.44 -2.19
C LEU A 777 -0.06 -22.25 -1.23
N ILE A 778 -0.50 -21.07 -1.68
CA ILE A 778 -0.36 -19.80 -0.95
C ILE A 778 -1.53 -18.87 -1.28
N SER A 779 -2.05 -18.16 -0.27
CA SER A 779 -3.11 -17.16 -0.49
C SER A 779 -2.68 -16.04 -1.44
N GLY A 780 -3.62 -15.53 -2.23
CA GLY A 780 -3.37 -14.42 -3.15
C GLY A 780 -2.83 -13.17 -2.45
N ILE A 781 -3.37 -12.82 -1.27
CA ILE A 781 -2.95 -11.62 -0.54
C ILE A 781 -1.49 -11.69 -0.07
N SER A 782 -0.97 -12.88 0.29
CA SER A 782 0.44 -13.07 0.64
C SER A 782 1.39 -12.75 -0.51
N THR A 783 0.90 -12.83 -1.75
CA THR A 783 1.69 -12.60 -2.97
C THR A 783 1.54 -11.19 -3.53
N ASN A 784 0.65 -10.38 -2.94
CA ASN A 784 0.37 -9.01 -3.33
C ASN A 784 1.53 -8.06 -3.00
N THR A 785 1.82 -7.12 -3.91
CA THR A 785 2.93 -6.15 -3.75
C THR A 785 2.54 -4.74 -3.28
N GLU A 786 1.29 -4.51 -2.84
CA GLU A 786 0.79 -3.18 -2.47
C GLU A 786 1.58 -2.50 -1.34
N GLU A 787 1.95 -3.24 -0.30
CA GLU A 787 2.71 -2.67 0.81
C GLU A 787 4.15 -2.34 0.39
N GLN A 788 4.76 -3.17 -0.46
CA GLN A 788 6.08 -2.93 -1.05
C GLN A 788 6.06 -1.66 -1.92
N GLU A 789 5.05 -1.50 -2.78
CA GLU A 789 4.85 -0.27 -3.55
C GLU A 789 4.60 0.97 -2.66
N ARG A 790 3.94 0.82 -1.52
CA ARG A 790 3.74 1.93 -0.57
C ARG A 790 5.04 2.34 0.11
N VAL A 791 5.89 1.38 0.48
CA VAL A 791 7.23 1.67 0.97
C VAL A 791 8.04 2.35 -0.14
N PHE A 792 7.96 1.89 -1.38
CA PHE A 792 8.62 2.53 -2.52
C PHE A 792 8.12 3.96 -2.79
N ASN A 793 6.80 4.19 -2.72
CA ASN A 793 6.22 5.53 -2.81
C ASN A 793 6.70 6.44 -1.66
N SER A 794 6.94 5.88 -0.48
CA SER A 794 7.55 6.60 0.64
C SER A 794 9.02 6.95 0.35
N ILE A 795 9.79 6.06 -0.27
CA ILE A 795 11.17 6.33 -0.77
C ILE A 795 11.16 7.52 -1.74
N ASN A 796 10.23 7.52 -2.71
CA ASN A 796 10.06 8.62 -3.66
C ASN A 796 9.73 9.94 -2.96
N SER A 797 8.79 9.92 -2.01
CA SER A 797 8.38 11.11 -1.27
C SER A 797 9.49 11.65 -0.37
N ILE A 798 10.20 10.78 0.36
CA ILE A 798 11.38 11.12 1.16
C ILE A 798 12.40 11.83 0.28
N THR A 799 12.72 11.24 -0.89
CA THR A 799 13.70 11.81 -1.80
C THR A 799 13.31 13.19 -2.28
N ARG A 800 12.06 13.37 -2.74
CA ARG A 800 11.55 14.68 -3.21
C ARG A 800 11.57 15.78 -2.15
N THR A 801 11.41 15.42 -0.88
CA THR A 801 11.26 16.39 0.22
C THR A 801 12.57 16.69 0.94
N THR A 802 13.53 15.76 0.90
CA THR A 802 14.70 15.81 1.80
C THR A 802 16.05 15.69 1.11
N SER A 803 16.10 15.20 -0.13
CA SER A 803 17.36 15.05 -0.87
C SER A 803 17.69 16.32 -1.65
N SER A 804 18.99 16.59 -1.79
CA SER A 804 19.53 17.54 -2.78
C SER A 804 19.66 16.92 -4.18
N TYR A 805 18.95 15.81 -4.43
CA TYR A 805 19.03 14.99 -5.65
C TYR A 805 20.41 14.33 -5.88
N HIS A 806 21.31 14.36 -4.89
CA HIS A 806 22.57 13.63 -4.95
C HIS A 806 22.38 12.15 -4.57
N PRO A 807 22.77 11.19 -5.42
CA PRO A 807 22.53 9.76 -5.18
C PRO A 807 23.04 9.22 -3.84
N HIS A 808 24.23 9.64 -3.40
CA HIS A 808 24.80 9.23 -2.11
C HIS A 808 23.96 9.68 -0.91
N HIS A 809 23.29 10.85 -1.01
CA HIS A 809 22.36 11.33 0.01
C HIS A 809 21.00 10.64 -0.05
N ILE A 810 20.57 10.14 -1.22
CA ILE A 810 19.28 9.47 -1.37
C ILE A 810 19.25 8.18 -0.55
N ILE A 811 20.21 7.29 -0.81
CA ILE A 811 20.22 5.94 -0.24
C ILE A 811 20.33 5.99 1.29
N GLY A 812 21.26 6.79 1.85
CA GLY A 812 21.39 6.93 3.30
C GLY A 812 20.16 7.55 3.98
N ASN A 813 19.54 8.56 3.38
CA ASN A 813 18.33 9.18 3.94
C ASN A 813 17.14 8.22 3.95
N VAL A 814 17.04 7.34 2.96
CA VAL A 814 15.96 6.34 2.86
C VAL A 814 15.97 5.42 4.08
N PHE A 815 17.11 4.82 4.41
CA PHE A 815 17.24 3.92 5.57
C PHE A 815 16.83 4.61 6.88
N ILE A 816 17.36 5.81 7.13
CA ILE A 816 17.10 6.56 8.37
C ILE A 816 15.62 6.95 8.48
N ARG A 817 15.04 7.48 7.40
CA ARG A 817 13.71 8.09 7.45
C ARG A 817 12.59 7.06 7.41
N LEU A 818 12.75 5.94 6.71
CA LEU A 818 11.76 4.87 6.75
C LEU A 818 11.63 4.29 8.17
N GLN A 819 12.75 4.08 8.88
CA GLN A 819 12.73 3.64 10.27
C GLN A 819 12.06 4.69 11.19
N ALA A 820 12.47 5.96 11.09
CA ALA A 820 11.85 7.03 11.89
C ALA A 820 10.35 7.24 11.58
N GLU A 821 9.92 7.00 10.34
CA GLU A 821 8.51 7.00 9.96
C GLU A 821 7.73 5.84 10.57
N LYS A 822 8.32 4.64 10.62
CA LYS A 822 7.72 3.46 11.25
C LYS A 822 7.48 3.73 12.73
N ASP A 823 8.48 4.28 13.43
CA ASP A 823 8.37 4.64 14.85
C ASP A 823 7.27 5.68 15.09
N LEU A 824 7.17 6.69 14.22
CA LEU A 824 6.14 7.72 14.30
C LEU A 824 4.72 7.19 14.08
N LYS A 825 4.56 6.17 13.22
CA LYS A 825 3.26 5.62 12.81
C LYS A 825 2.79 4.44 13.66
N SER A 826 3.56 4.04 14.67
CA SER A 826 3.48 2.74 15.38
C SER A 826 2.17 2.41 16.14
N LEU A 827 1.06 3.13 15.95
CA LEU A 827 -0.26 2.83 16.52
C LEU A 827 -1.43 3.15 15.57
N GLN A 828 -1.20 3.38 14.28
CA GLN A 828 -2.29 3.66 13.31
C GLN A 828 -2.69 2.40 12.53
N PRO A 829 -4.00 2.19 12.24
CA PRO A 829 -4.45 1.13 11.36
C PRO A 829 -3.73 1.19 10.01
N SER A 830 -3.45 0.04 9.40
CA SER A 830 -2.84 0.04 8.08
C SER A 830 -3.78 0.73 7.09
N ILE A 831 -3.23 1.51 6.16
CA ILE A 831 -4.01 2.11 5.09
C ILE A 831 -4.64 1.00 4.22
N SER A 832 -4.06 -0.21 4.23
CA SER A 832 -4.55 -1.36 3.45
C SER A 832 -5.90 -1.83 3.96
N ASP A 833 -6.03 -1.95 5.28
CA ASP A 833 -7.29 -2.37 5.91
C ASP A 833 -8.41 -1.38 5.58
N THR A 834 -8.12 -0.08 5.53
CA THR A 834 -9.13 0.93 5.15
C THR A 834 -9.54 0.85 3.67
N GLN A 835 -8.62 0.45 2.81
CA GLN A 835 -8.83 0.30 1.38
C GLN A 835 -9.63 -0.96 1.05
N GLU A 836 -9.24 -2.10 1.62
CA GLU A 836 -9.99 -3.35 1.48
C GLU A 836 -11.38 -3.24 2.12
N ALA A 837 -11.52 -2.54 3.27
CA ALA A 837 -12.83 -2.27 3.84
C ALA A 837 -13.74 -1.46 2.89
N HIS A 838 -13.17 -0.52 2.12
CA HIS A 838 -13.92 0.23 1.12
C HIS A 838 -14.35 -0.66 -0.06
N VAL A 839 -13.45 -1.49 -0.59
CA VAL A 839 -13.78 -2.45 -1.66
C VAL A 839 -14.84 -3.43 -1.19
N THR A 840 -14.69 -3.98 0.02
CA THR A 840 -15.65 -4.91 0.64
C THR A 840 -17.03 -4.27 0.80
N LYS A 841 -17.08 -3.00 1.23
CA LYS A 841 -18.33 -2.23 1.33
C LYS A 841 -19.00 -1.99 -0.02
N LEU A 842 -18.23 -1.81 -1.10
CA LEU A 842 -18.81 -1.76 -2.43
C LEU A 842 -19.32 -3.13 -2.87
N ALA A 843 -18.52 -4.18 -2.63
CA ALA A 843 -18.88 -5.55 -2.99
C ALA A 843 -20.15 -6.03 -2.27
N SER A 844 -20.44 -5.56 -1.05
CA SER A 844 -21.68 -5.89 -0.34
C SER A 844 -22.95 -5.37 -1.03
N SER A 845 -22.84 -4.54 -2.06
CA SER A 845 -23.97 -4.10 -2.89
C SER A 845 -24.29 -5.05 -4.06
N LEU A 846 -23.43 -6.04 -4.30
CA LEU A 846 -23.63 -7.06 -5.33
C LEU A 846 -24.53 -8.19 -4.80
N PRO A 847 -25.19 -8.94 -5.70
CA PRO A 847 -25.93 -10.14 -5.30
C PRO A 847 -24.97 -11.20 -4.74
N THR A 848 -25.54 -12.16 -4.00
CA THR A 848 -24.79 -13.38 -3.69
C THR A 848 -24.65 -14.20 -4.96
N PHE A 849 -23.41 -14.54 -5.32
CA PHE A 849 -23.15 -15.36 -6.51
C PHE A 849 -23.43 -16.83 -6.22
N GLU A 850 -24.20 -17.45 -7.11
CA GLU A 850 -24.53 -18.87 -7.07
C GLU A 850 -23.38 -19.72 -7.62
N ASN A 851 -23.60 -21.04 -7.63
CA ASN A 851 -22.67 -22.05 -8.11
C ASN A 851 -22.21 -21.77 -9.54
N THR A 852 -20.96 -22.14 -9.88
CA THR A 852 -20.56 -22.12 -11.29
C THR A 852 -21.42 -23.12 -12.06
N VAL A 853 -22.17 -22.63 -13.05
CA VAL A 853 -22.85 -23.49 -14.04
C VAL A 853 -22.23 -23.26 -15.40
N ILE A 854 -21.63 -24.30 -15.98
CA ILE A 854 -21.03 -24.28 -17.31
C ILE A 854 -22.02 -24.87 -18.32
N PRO A 855 -22.48 -24.08 -19.32
CA PRO A 855 -23.47 -24.56 -20.27
C PRO A 855 -22.93 -25.67 -21.18
N LYS A 856 -23.75 -26.70 -21.42
CA LYS A 856 -23.45 -27.82 -22.34
C LYS A 856 -22.96 -27.37 -23.70
N GLN A 857 -23.55 -26.30 -24.23
CA GLN A 857 -23.18 -25.75 -25.54
C GLN A 857 -21.73 -25.22 -25.56
N MET A 858 -21.23 -24.70 -24.44
CA MET A 858 -19.86 -24.24 -24.32
C MET A 858 -18.89 -25.43 -24.27
N LEU A 859 -19.28 -26.49 -23.56
CA LEU A 859 -18.50 -27.73 -23.43
C LEU A 859 -18.33 -28.44 -24.78
N THR A 860 -19.42 -28.59 -25.54
CA THR A 860 -19.40 -29.27 -26.84
C THR A 860 -18.60 -28.50 -27.89
N ARG A 861 -18.56 -27.17 -27.80
CA ARG A 861 -17.75 -26.31 -28.69
C ARG A 861 -16.27 -26.29 -28.35
N ASN A 862 -15.90 -26.55 -27.10
CA ASN A 862 -14.52 -26.41 -26.61
C ASN A 862 -14.04 -27.65 -25.85
N PRO A 863 -14.15 -28.87 -26.42
CA PRO A 863 -13.88 -30.12 -25.68
C PRO A 863 -12.43 -30.22 -25.17
N ARG A 864 -11.46 -29.73 -25.96
CA ARG A 864 -10.04 -29.72 -25.57
C ARG A 864 -9.76 -28.83 -24.37
N PHE A 865 -10.35 -27.64 -24.37
CA PHE A 865 -10.17 -26.65 -23.30
C PHE A 865 -10.85 -27.13 -22.03
N TRP A 866 -11.99 -27.81 -22.18
CA TRP A 866 -12.70 -28.41 -21.09
C TRP A 866 -11.92 -29.55 -20.45
N GLN A 867 -11.39 -30.49 -21.25
CA GLN A 867 -10.56 -31.58 -20.71
C GLN A 867 -9.34 -31.04 -19.95
N ALA A 868 -8.62 -30.06 -20.51
CA ALA A 868 -7.47 -29.47 -19.84
C ALA A 868 -7.84 -28.76 -18.52
N HIS A 869 -9.07 -28.24 -18.40
CA HIS A 869 -9.58 -27.73 -17.15
C HIS A 869 -9.84 -28.84 -16.13
N LEU A 870 -10.51 -29.92 -16.56
CA LEU A 870 -10.76 -31.10 -15.73
C LEU A 870 -9.47 -31.74 -15.21
N GLU A 871 -8.41 -31.78 -16.01
CA GLU A 871 -7.08 -32.23 -15.60
C GLU A 871 -6.53 -31.42 -14.40
N ARG A 872 -6.88 -30.14 -14.29
CA ARG A 872 -6.42 -29.24 -13.20
C ARG A 872 -7.28 -29.28 -11.93
N ILE A 873 -8.45 -29.90 -12.00
CA ILE A 873 -9.39 -30.08 -10.87
C ILE A 873 -9.72 -31.55 -10.64
N CYS A 874 -8.91 -32.46 -11.16
CA CYS A 874 -9.17 -33.89 -11.18
C CYS A 874 -9.29 -34.51 -9.78
N ASP A 875 -8.61 -33.93 -8.80
CA ASP A 875 -8.72 -34.26 -7.39
C ASP A 875 -10.13 -33.99 -6.81
N PHE A 876 -10.83 -32.96 -7.29
CA PHE A 876 -12.24 -32.74 -6.98
C PHE A 876 -13.17 -33.72 -7.72
N LEU A 877 -12.76 -34.21 -8.90
CA LEU A 877 -13.53 -35.18 -9.66
C LEU A 877 -13.47 -36.58 -9.05
N LEU A 878 -12.37 -36.95 -8.40
CA LEU A 878 -12.20 -38.25 -7.72
C LEU A 878 -13.29 -38.55 -6.69
N ALA A 879 -13.87 -37.51 -6.08
CA ALA A 879 -14.97 -37.65 -5.13
C ALA A 879 -16.27 -38.18 -5.77
N GLY A 880 -16.40 -38.07 -7.09
CA GLY A 880 -17.59 -38.47 -7.84
C GLY A 880 -18.63 -37.36 -8.03
N ASP A 881 -19.59 -37.66 -8.89
CA ASP A 881 -20.78 -36.81 -9.13
C ASP A 881 -21.60 -36.67 -7.83
N GLY A 882 -22.13 -35.46 -7.60
CA GLY A 882 -22.94 -35.12 -6.43
C GLY A 882 -22.15 -34.65 -5.20
N ILE A 883 -20.81 -34.61 -5.24
CA ILE A 883 -19.97 -34.13 -4.12
C ILE A 883 -19.45 -32.70 -4.32
N TRP A 884 -18.72 -32.46 -5.42
CA TRP A 884 -18.18 -31.13 -5.76
C TRP A 884 -18.75 -30.58 -7.06
N TRP A 885 -19.38 -31.44 -7.84
CA TRP A 885 -19.96 -31.12 -9.13
C TRP A 885 -21.11 -32.08 -9.43
N ARG A 886 -21.97 -31.70 -10.36
CA ARG A 886 -22.99 -32.59 -10.93
C ARG A 886 -23.27 -32.29 -12.39
N THR A 887 -23.77 -33.29 -13.10
CA THR A 887 -24.44 -33.07 -14.39
C THR A 887 -25.90 -32.73 -14.17
N CYS A 888 -26.34 -31.57 -14.66
CA CYS A 888 -27.73 -31.16 -14.64
C CYS A 888 -28.53 -31.93 -15.70
N THR A 889 -29.86 -32.01 -15.54
CA THR A 889 -30.76 -32.72 -16.48
C THR A 889 -30.73 -32.17 -17.91
N ASN A 890 -30.42 -30.88 -18.08
CA ASN A 890 -30.22 -30.25 -19.39
C ASN A 890 -28.82 -30.53 -20.00
N GLY A 891 -27.94 -31.19 -19.25
CA GLY A 891 -26.56 -31.52 -19.58
C GLY A 891 -25.55 -30.40 -19.32
N ASP A 892 -25.94 -29.33 -18.63
CA ASP A 892 -25.01 -28.35 -18.06
C ASP A 892 -24.25 -28.98 -16.88
N ILE A 893 -23.10 -28.41 -16.53
CA ILE A 893 -22.29 -28.88 -15.40
C ILE A 893 -22.32 -27.82 -14.31
N GLU A 894 -22.79 -28.19 -13.12
CA GLU A 894 -22.79 -27.33 -11.94
C GLU A 894 -21.69 -27.74 -10.98
N PHE A 895 -20.97 -26.77 -10.43
CA PHE A 895 -19.97 -26.96 -9.36
C PHE A 895 -20.47 -26.37 -8.04
N PHE A 896 -20.33 -27.11 -6.95
CA PHE A 896 -20.75 -26.68 -5.61
C PHE A 896 -19.68 -25.77 -4.97
N ASP A 897 -19.42 -24.64 -5.60
CA ASP A 897 -18.29 -23.74 -5.30
C ASP A 897 -18.71 -22.34 -4.80
N ALA A 898 -20.02 -22.05 -4.74
CA ALA A 898 -20.54 -20.81 -4.17
C ALA A 898 -20.33 -20.70 -2.65
N LYS A 899 -20.33 -19.47 -2.11
CA LYS A 899 -20.16 -19.19 -0.66
C LYS A 899 -21.19 -19.87 0.26
N GLY A 900 -22.33 -20.30 -0.28
CA GLY A 900 -23.34 -21.05 0.48
C GLY A 900 -22.98 -22.52 0.72
N ASN A 901 -22.01 -23.08 -0.02
CA ASN A 901 -21.57 -24.47 0.16
C ASN A 901 -20.49 -24.59 1.25
N PRO A 902 -20.30 -25.80 1.81
CA PRO A 902 -19.22 -26.06 2.77
C PRO A 902 -17.84 -25.75 2.20
N ASP A 903 -16.96 -25.18 3.02
CA ASP A 903 -15.59 -24.84 2.63
C ASP A 903 -14.73 -26.08 2.31
N ALA A 904 -15.01 -27.20 2.98
CA ALA A 904 -14.39 -28.50 2.77
C ALA A 904 -15.45 -29.60 2.95
N VAL A 905 -15.24 -30.73 2.28
CA VAL A 905 -16.07 -31.93 2.34
C VAL A 905 -15.14 -33.12 2.61
N PRO A 906 -15.49 -34.08 3.50
CA PRO A 906 -14.58 -35.19 3.86
C PRO A 906 -14.08 -36.03 2.68
N GLN A 907 -14.90 -36.20 1.64
CA GLN A 907 -14.55 -36.90 0.41
C GLN A 907 -13.76 -36.05 -0.60
N GLY A 908 -13.55 -34.76 -0.29
CA GLY A 908 -12.84 -33.81 -1.13
C GLY A 908 -11.32 -33.81 -0.93
N PRO A 909 -10.60 -33.04 -1.76
CA PRO A 909 -9.15 -32.94 -1.64
C PRO A 909 -8.74 -32.18 -0.38
N THR A 910 -7.62 -32.61 0.20
CA THR A 910 -6.89 -31.87 1.22
C THR A 910 -5.96 -30.88 0.54
N LEU A 911 -5.97 -29.61 0.95
CA LEU A 911 -5.12 -28.59 0.32
C LEU A 911 -3.68 -28.69 0.80
N HIS A 912 -2.74 -28.75 -0.13
CA HIS A 912 -1.33 -28.59 0.20
C HIS A 912 -0.99 -27.13 0.59
N HIS A 913 0.20 -26.94 1.14
CA HIS A 913 0.70 -25.64 1.56
C HIS A 913 2.16 -25.44 1.13
N PHE A 914 2.58 -24.19 0.93
CA PHE A 914 3.94 -23.88 0.51
C PHE A 914 5.04 -24.39 1.46
N ARG A 915 4.69 -24.70 2.71
CA ARG A 915 5.64 -25.18 3.73
C ARG A 915 6.19 -26.57 3.44
N SER A 916 5.37 -27.42 2.80
CA SER A 916 5.61 -28.85 2.60
C SER A 916 5.54 -29.25 1.13
N SER A 917 4.99 -28.40 0.27
CA SER A 917 4.84 -28.62 -1.17
C SER A 917 5.39 -27.47 -2.01
N ASN A 918 5.47 -27.67 -3.32
CA ASN A 918 5.96 -26.73 -4.32
C ASN A 918 5.20 -26.89 -5.65
N PHE A 919 5.43 -26.02 -6.64
CA PHE A 919 4.65 -26.05 -7.87
C PHE A 919 4.79 -27.36 -8.65
N LYS A 920 5.99 -27.94 -8.66
CA LYS A 920 6.28 -29.19 -9.37
C LYS A 920 5.62 -30.38 -8.67
N ALA A 921 5.60 -30.39 -7.33
CA ALA A 921 4.90 -31.38 -6.54
C ALA A 921 3.39 -31.31 -6.75
N GLU A 922 2.80 -30.10 -6.79
CA GLU A 922 1.37 -29.92 -7.08
C GLU A 922 1.00 -30.36 -8.49
N GLU A 923 1.85 -30.07 -9.50
CA GLU A 923 1.64 -30.54 -10.86
C GLU A 923 1.66 -32.08 -10.95
N ASN A 924 2.61 -32.73 -10.26
CA ASN A 924 2.71 -34.19 -10.21
C ASN A 924 1.53 -34.82 -9.46
N TYR A 925 1.07 -34.19 -8.39
CA TYR A 925 -0.13 -34.61 -7.65
C TYR A 925 -1.35 -34.63 -8.58
N LEU A 926 -1.60 -33.54 -9.29
CA LEU A 926 -2.74 -33.45 -10.23
C LEU A 926 -2.62 -34.45 -11.38
N LYS A 927 -1.41 -34.67 -11.93
CA LYS A 927 -1.19 -35.73 -12.94
C LYS A 927 -1.54 -37.12 -12.39
N THR A 928 -1.17 -37.40 -11.15
CA THR A 928 -1.48 -38.66 -10.46
C THR A 928 -2.99 -38.80 -10.24
N CYS A 929 -3.66 -37.76 -9.75
CA CYS A 929 -5.11 -37.75 -9.56
C CYS A 929 -5.86 -37.95 -10.89
N TRP A 930 -5.42 -37.31 -11.97
CA TRP A 930 -6.00 -37.51 -13.30
C TRP A 930 -5.84 -38.97 -13.76
N GLN A 931 -4.66 -39.55 -13.59
CA GLN A 931 -4.42 -40.95 -13.91
C GLN A 931 -5.33 -41.88 -13.08
N MET A 932 -5.50 -41.60 -11.79
CA MET A 932 -6.44 -42.33 -10.93
C MET A 932 -7.89 -42.21 -11.41
N CYS A 933 -8.33 -41.04 -11.89
CA CYS A 933 -9.66 -40.90 -12.50
C CYS A 933 -9.84 -41.85 -13.70
N LEU A 934 -8.81 -41.95 -14.55
CA LEU A 934 -8.83 -42.82 -15.73
C LEU A 934 -8.81 -44.31 -15.38
N GLU A 935 -7.99 -44.71 -14.40
CA GLU A 935 -7.83 -46.10 -13.97
C GLU A 935 -9.06 -46.63 -13.22
N ARG A 936 -9.60 -45.81 -12.31
CA ARG A 936 -10.81 -46.11 -11.54
C ARG A 936 -12.09 -45.90 -12.35
N LYS A 937 -11.97 -45.39 -13.58
CA LYS A 937 -13.10 -45.06 -14.47
C LYS A 937 -14.13 -44.18 -13.77
N ILE A 938 -13.65 -43.15 -13.07
CA ILE A 938 -14.52 -42.18 -12.43
C ILE A 938 -15.39 -41.53 -13.50
N PRO A 939 -16.72 -41.51 -13.35
CA PRO A 939 -17.58 -40.80 -14.28
C PRO A 939 -17.21 -39.32 -14.28
N MET A 940 -16.80 -38.79 -15.44
CA MET A 940 -16.36 -37.41 -15.58
C MET A 940 -17.32 -36.61 -16.45
N PRO A 941 -17.40 -35.27 -16.28
CA PRO A 941 -18.30 -34.42 -17.06
C PRO A 941 -17.79 -34.18 -18.50
N ILE A 942 -17.32 -35.21 -19.18
CA ILE A 942 -16.79 -35.17 -20.54
C ILE A 942 -17.23 -36.42 -21.30
N LYS A 943 -17.55 -36.30 -22.59
CA LYS A 943 -18.02 -37.44 -23.40
C LYS A 943 -16.89 -38.20 -24.09
N VAL A 944 -15.88 -37.48 -24.56
CA VAL A 944 -14.76 -38.05 -25.33
C VAL A 944 -13.46 -37.50 -24.74
N LEU A 945 -12.60 -38.40 -24.32
CA LEU A 945 -11.27 -38.12 -23.83
C LEU A 945 -10.27 -38.21 -24.98
N GLN A 946 -9.39 -37.21 -25.07
CA GLN A 946 -8.16 -37.27 -25.83
C GLN A 946 -7.06 -37.73 -24.87
N ILE A 947 -6.58 -38.96 -25.06
CA ILE A 947 -5.54 -39.57 -24.24
C ILE A 947 -4.38 -40.02 -25.13
N GLU A 948 -3.17 -39.93 -24.62
CA GLU A 948 -1.98 -40.45 -25.29
C GLU A 948 -1.91 -41.96 -25.09
N ASN A 949 -1.71 -42.73 -26.16
CA ASN A 949 -1.53 -44.17 -26.09
C ASN A 949 -0.08 -44.54 -25.68
N ALA A 950 0.18 -45.83 -25.47
CA ALA A 950 1.52 -46.31 -25.08
C ALA A 950 2.64 -46.02 -26.11
N GLU A 951 2.29 -45.62 -27.32
CA GLU A 951 3.20 -45.28 -28.42
C GLU A 951 3.39 -43.75 -28.56
N GLY A 952 2.78 -42.94 -27.69
CA GLY A 952 2.85 -41.48 -27.76
C GLY A 952 1.82 -40.83 -28.69
N ASN A 953 0.89 -41.61 -29.26
CA ASN A 953 -0.13 -41.13 -30.19
C ASN A 953 -1.41 -40.71 -29.45
N MET A 954 -1.97 -39.56 -29.80
CA MET A 954 -3.27 -39.13 -29.26
C MET A 954 -4.42 -39.97 -29.83
N VAL A 955 -5.14 -40.67 -28.95
CA VAL A 955 -6.32 -41.47 -29.28
C VAL A 955 -7.58 -40.93 -28.59
N LEU A 956 -8.73 -41.12 -29.24
CA LEU A 956 -10.04 -40.78 -28.70
C LEU A 956 -10.62 -41.98 -27.96
N LYS A 957 -11.05 -41.78 -26.72
CA LYS A 957 -11.73 -42.79 -25.90
C LYS A 957 -13.06 -42.23 -25.41
N GLU A 958 -14.13 -43.00 -25.54
CA GLU A 958 -15.40 -42.64 -24.88
C GLU A 958 -15.21 -42.67 -23.37
N ALA A 959 -15.60 -41.60 -22.70
CA ALA A 959 -15.59 -41.54 -21.24
C ALA A 959 -16.81 -42.29 -20.70
N GLU A 960 -16.67 -42.94 -19.55
CA GLU A 960 -17.83 -43.42 -18.80
C GLU A 960 -18.58 -42.18 -18.29
N ILE A 961 -19.78 -41.94 -18.81
CA ILE A 961 -20.62 -40.80 -18.46
C ILE A 961 -21.32 -41.13 -17.13
N ALA A 962 -21.48 -40.13 -16.25
CA ALA A 962 -22.38 -40.26 -15.10
C ALA A 962 -23.80 -40.45 -15.63
N ASN A 963 -24.27 -41.69 -15.71
CA ASN A 963 -25.60 -42.00 -16.22
C ASN A 963 -26.66 -41.47 -15.23
N ASP A 964 -27.53 -40.60 -15.72
CA ASP A 964 -28.81 -40.33 -15.07
C ASP A 964 -29.64 -41.61 -15.03
N LEU A 965 -30.35 -41.77 -13.91
CA LEU A 965 -31.38 -42.79 -13.69
C LEU A 965 -32.46 -42.73 -14.78
N GLU A 966 -32.39 -43.61 -15.78
CA GLU A 966 -33.59 -44.14 -16.45
C GLU A 966 -33.50 -45.66 -16.52
N GLY A 967 -34.57 -46.30 -16.05
CA GLY A 967 -34.64 -47.73 -15.84
C GLY A 967 -34.71 -48.55 -17.14
N VAL A 968 -34.26 -49.80 -16.98
CA VAL A 968 -34.66 -51.03 -17.69
C VAL A 968 -34.28 -51.11 -19.18
N GLY A 969 -33.23 -51.91 -19.42
CA GLY A 969 -33.19 -52.90 -20.49
C GLY A 969 -32.77 -52.43 -21.89
N LEU A 970 -31.56 -52.79 -22.31
CA LEU A 970 -31.33 -53.89 -23.26
C LEU A 970 -29.83 -54.01 -23.57
N GLU A 971 -29.45 -55.24 -23.87
CA GLU A 971 -28.10 -55.79 -23.91
C GLU A 971 -27.16 -55.15 -24.93
N GLY A 972 -25.88 -55.07 -24.54
CA GLY A 972 -24.70 -55.40 -25.34
C GLY A 972 -24.45 -54.65 -26.65
N HIS A 973 -23.31 -53.99 -26.75
CA HIS A 973 -22.23 -54.28 -27.73
C HIS A 973 -21.07 -53.29 -27.54
N SER A 974 -19.97 -53.76 -26.94
CA SER A 974 -18.69 -53.04 -26.97
C SER A 974 -18.13 -53.09 -28.39
N ARG A 975 -18.01 -51.93 -29.04
CA ARG A 975 -17.26 -51.76 -30.30
C ARG A 975 -16.19 -50.69 -30.08
N THR A 976 -14.97 -51.13 -29.75
CA THR A 976 -13.75 -50.34 -29.94
C THR A 976 -13.61 -50.03 -31.43
N LYS A 977 -13.79 -48.77 -31.83
CA LYS A 977 -13.38 -48.27 -33.14
C LYS A 977 -12.13 -47.42 -32.96
N SER A 978 -10.99 -47.97 -33.35
CA SER A 978 -9.76 -47.20 -33.58
C SER A 978 -9.92 -46.37 -34.85
N TYR A 979 -9.86 -45.04 -34.73
CA TYR A 979 -9.68 -44.16 -35.87
C TYR A 979 -8.27 -43.57 -35.81
N SER A 980 -7.44 -43.86 -36.81
CA SER A 980 -6.14 -43.22 -37.02
C SER A 980 -6.36 -41.81 -37.56
N LEU A 981 -5.90 -40.79 -36.83
CA LEU A 981 -5.88 -39.40 -37.31
C LEU A 981 -4.73 -39.24 -38.31
N THR A 982 -5.06 -39.14 -39.60
CA THR A 982 -4.14 -38.61 -40.61
C THR A 982 -4.18 -37.08 -40.59
N GLU A 983 -3.00 -36.45 -40.66
CA GLU A 983 -2.75 -35.01 -40.74
C GLU A 983 -3.64 -34.27 -41.77
N ARG A 984 -4.84 -33.81 -41.38
CA ARG A 984 -5.64 -32.88 -42.21
C ARG A 984 -6.41 -31.78 -41.49
N ASP A 985 -6.31 -31.65 -40.16
CA ASP A 985 -7.03 -30.59 -39.42
C ASP A 985 -6.14 -29.47 -38.85
N SER A 986 -4.85 -29.43 -39.19
CA SER A 986 -3.95 -28.30 -38.93
C SER A 986 -4.05 -27.16 -39.99
N GLY A 987 -4.87 -27.34 -41.02
CA GLY A 987 -4.91 -26.47 -42.21
C GLY A 987 -5.82 -25.24 -42.15
N GLN A 988 -6.65 -25.04 -41.12
CA GLN A 988 -7.63 -23.93 -41.11
C GLN A 988 -7.19 -22.64 -40.41
N TYR A 989 -5.99 -22.59 -39.82
CA TYR A 989 -5.48 -21.37 -39.15
C TYR A 989 -4.41 -20.58 -39.92
N LEU A 990 -4.04 -21.02 -41.13
CA LEU A 990 -3.11 -20.30 -42.03
C LEU A 990 -3.79 -19.57 -43.21
N ALA A 991 -5.10 -19.76 -43.42
CA ALA A 991 -5.80 -19.28 -44.62
C ALA A 991 -6.54 -17.93 -44.47
N ILE A 992 -6.25 -17.11 -43.46
CA ILE A 992 -6.85 -15.76 -43.30
C ILE A 992 -5.86 -14.62 -43.64
N ASN A 993 -4.58 -14.93 -43.89
CA ASN A 993 -3.59 -13.92 -44.32
C ASN A 993 -3.21 -13.94 -45.81
N GLN A 994 -3.84 -14.79 -46.64
CA GLN A 994 -3.59 -14.82 -48.11
C GLN A 994 -4.80 -14.44 -48.99
N LEU A 995 -5.94 -14.06 -48.42
CA LEU A 995 -7.08 -13.50 -49.17
C LEU A 995 -7.25 -11.99 -48.91
N LYS A 996 -6.13 -11.24 -49.02
CA LYS A 996 -6.11 -9.76 -49.07
C LYS A 996 -5.18 -9.20 -50.15
N GLN A 997 -4.89 -9.98 -51.20
CA GLN A 997 -4.25 -9.51 -52.43
C GLN A 997 -4.97 -9.99 -53.69
N ARG A 998 -6.31 -9.94 -53.68
CA ARG A 998 -7.14 -9.75 -54.87
C ARG A 998 -8.29 -8.83 -54.52
#